data_AF-A0A328XSI6-F1
#
_entry.id   AF-A0A328XSI6-F1
#
_cell.length_a   1.000
_cell.length_b   1.000
_cell.length_c   1.000
_cell.angle_alpha   90.00
_cell.angle_beta   90.00
_cell.angle_gamma   90.00
#
_symmetry.space_group_name_H-M   'P 1'
#
loop_
_entity.id
_entity.type
_entity.pdbx_description
1 polymer ?
#
loop_
_entity_poly.entity_id
_entity_poly.type
_entity_poly.pdbx_seq_one_letter_code
_entity_poly.pdbx_strand_id
1 'polypeptide(L)'
;MTSQGKNENQASDASLDAGQRDDEGQIKRLQADLEHMRLERDQWKRESNQLFDAMFRQNTAPKLLIEVDSGQIIDANESALSFYGYSRSAIERLNIRDINPLDDAALRRELQLAQREERRFFRFQHRLANGELRDVEVYSSPMTRHGCQLLHSIIHDVTERTRAEAELAAQKAEYRDLIEQHPHFVVRYLPDTTILFINAPLSKLTGKHQDALVGKRWGDLLPAEQQDAIREHLADFSDQTPIRAFENQVTDSQGKTRWVHWTSRAFCDENGTPREFQSVGIDITERRMLEQEHRRLSEIIEATPDLISMADTEARPFYYNPAGKKLIGHQLASSSPDEHIVFHQLADIWQHLRENAIPEALRNGYWQGEGKIRNALGEEIPVQQTLIAHRNAQGETTHFSTIMHDLTQHKALEAEHRLMAVSFHTGQGVMIVNRQQIIERVNDAFTSITGYTLQAAVGQSPQLLQSDQHDATFYQRVQFTLSVSGYWEGEYWYRHQNGETLPLWQSISTLTNGQGEIEHYIYVFHDIRKQKILEEELKHLAEHDRLTGICNRTRLYRLQEQAINDLERYDTPFSLIMLDIDCFKDINDEYGHDVGDSVLKALTDVIIRQLRDSDEVGRWGGDEFMLLAGHTHLDGAIKLAERVRASIEATSFDDVGSVTVSLGVVEFHRGMTLAESGKAVDEALYRAKRRGRNRVESLPGDT
;
A
#
# COMPACT_ATOMS: atom_id res chain seq x y z
N MET A 1 -169.22 -48.91 -43.66
CA MET A 1 -170.38 -48.63 -42.77
C MET A 1 -170.30 -47.17 -42.34
N THR A 2 -171.43 -46.58 -41.94
CA THR A 2 -171.63 -45.18 -41.46
C THR A 2 -170.79 -44.83 -40.21
N SER A 3 -170.47 -43.58 -39.84
CA SER A 3 -170.69 -42.18 -40.35
C SER A 3 -169.63 -41.25 -39.68
N GLN A 4 -169.19 -40.04 -40.12
CA GLN A 4 -169.72 -38.87 -40.86
C GLN A 4 -170.39 -37.74 -40.01
N GLY A 5 -169.74 -36.56 -39.97
CA GLY A 5 -170.17 -35.26 -39.37
C GLY A 5 -168.99 -34.55 -38.66
N LYS A 6 -168.47 -33.35 -39.03
CA LYS A 6 -169.02 -31.96 -39.10
C LYS A 6 -169.28 -31.33 -37.71
N ASN A 7 -168.92 -30.08 -37.36
CA ASN A 7 -168.31 -28.88 -38.00
C ASN A 7 -167.26 -28.27 -37.01
N GLU A 8 -166.37 -27.29 -37.26
CA GLU A 8 -166.36 -26.02 -38.04
C GLU A 8 -167.22 -24.84 -37.50
N ASN A 9 -166.74 -24.13 -36.45
CA ASN A 9 -166.63 -22.65 -36.42
C ASN A 9 -166.16 -22.09 -35.05
N GLN A 10 -165.00 -21.40 -35.02
CA GLN A 10 -164.66 -20.27 -34.12
C GLN A 10 -163.20 -19.83 -34.38
N ALA A 11 -163.00 -18.85 -35.25
CA ALA A 11 -161.66 -18.36 -35.62
C ALA A 11 -161.67 -16.89 -36.07
N SER A 12 -161.76 -15.95 -35.13
CA SER A 12 -161.72 -14.51 -35.44
C SER A 12 -161.19 -13.59 -34.33
N ASP A 13 -160.64 -14.13 -33.23
CA ASP A 13 -160.39 -13.35 -31.99
C ASP A 13 -158.96 -13.51 -31.42
N ALA A 14 -158.07 -14.20 -32.14
CA ALA A 14 -156.73 -14.60 -31.64
C ALA A 14 -155.56 -13.75 -32.18
N SER A 15 -155.83 -12.75 -33.03
CA SER A 15 -154.81 -12.07 -33.85
C SER A 15 -154.25 -10.75 -33.27
N LEU A 16 -154.58 -10.40 -32.02
CA LEU A 16 -154.11 -9.16 -31.37
C LEU A 16 -153.23 -9.38 -30.12
N ASP A 17 -153.36 -10.51 -29.42
CA ASP A 17 -152.62 -10.80 -28.17
C ASP A 17 -151.23 -11.43 -28.39
N ALA A 18 -150.87 -11.73 -29.64
CA ALA A 18 -149.59 -12.35 -29.98
C ALA A 18 -148.41 -11.35 -30.04
N GLY A 19 -148.67 -10.09 -30.41
CA GLY A 19 -147.62 -9.10 -30.67
C GLY A 19 -146.92 -8.56 -29.42
N GLN A 20 -147.64 -8.41 -28.31
CA GLN A 20 -147.10 -7.79 -27.09
C GLN A 20 -146.24 -8.73 -26.22
N ARG A 21 -146.16 -10.03 -26.55
CA ARG A 21 -145.45 -11.03 -25.74
C ARG A 21 -144.00 -11.29 -26.19
N ASP A 22 -143.60 -10.85 -27.37
CA ASP A 22 -142.24 -11.06 -27.90
C ASP A 22 -141.25 -9.98 -27.39
N ASP A 23 -141.69 -8.72 -27.32
CA ASP A 23 -140.87 -7.59 -26.86
C ASP A 23 -140.37 -7.74 -25.40
N GLU A 24 -141.22 -8.20 -24.47
CA GLU A 24 -140.78 -8.53 -23.10
C GLU A 24 -139.73 -9.65 -23.08
N GLY A 25 -139.80 -10.58 -24.03
CA GLY A 25 -138.84 -11.68 -24.18
C GLY A 25 -137.46 -11.19 -24.63
N GLN A 26 -137.40 -10.21 -25.54
CA GLN A 26 -136.15 -9.61 -25.98
C GLN A 26 -135.50 -8.75 -24.89
N ILE A 27 -136.29 -7.92 -24.18
CA ILE A 27 -135.78 -7.04 -23.11
C ILE A 27 -135.12 -7.85 -21.99
N LYS A 28 -135.73 -8.98 -21.56
CA LYS A 28 -135.16 -9.86 -20.54
C LYS A 28 -133.84 -10.51 -20.96
N ARG A 29 -133.64 -10.83 -22.25
CA ARG A 29 -132.36 -11.35 -22.76
C ARG A 29 -131.27 -10.29 -22.74
N LEU A 30 -131.56 -9.10 -23.28
CA LEU A 30 -130.61 -7.97 -23.27
C LEU A 30 -130.19 -7.54 -21.85
N GLN A 31 -131.09 -7.66 -20.86
CA GLN A 31 -130.75 -7.44 -19.46
C GLN A 31 -129.78 -8.51 -18.92
N ALA A 32 -130.03 -9.79 -19.21
CA ALA A 32 -129.15 -10.89 -18.78
C ALA A 32 -127.75 -10.79 -19.43
N ASP A 33 -127.66 -10.45 -20.72
CA ASP A 33 -126.38 -10.27 -21.41
C ASP A 33 -125.58 -9.09 -20.84
N LEU A 34 -126.26 -8.01 -20.43
CA LEU A 34 -125.64 -6.86 -19.74
C LEU A 34 -125.15 -7.19 -18.33
N GLU A 35 -125.81 -8.11 -17.62
CA GLU A 35 -125.33 -8.61 -16.33
C GLU A 35 -124.15 -9.58 -16.49
N HIS A 36 -124.17 -10.45 -17.52
CA HIS A 36 -123.04 -11.33 -17.86
C HIS A 36 -121.77 -10.54 -18.19
N MET A 37 -121.87 -9.56 -19.11
CA MET A 37 -120.74 -8.68 -19.46
C MET A 37 -120.22 -7.85 -18.27
N ARG A 38 -121.08 -7.51 -17.30
CA ARG A 38 -120.62 -6.88 -16.04
C ARG A 38 -119.84 -7.86 -15.17
N LEU A 39 -120.35 -9.08 -14.99
CA LEU A 39 -119.72 -10.13 -14.18
C LEU A 39 -118.35 -10.52 -14.75
N GLU A 40 -118.24 -10.76 -16.06
CA GLU A 40 -116.97 -11.07 -16.74
C GLU A 40 -115.96 -9.93 -16.61
N ARG A 41 -116.37 -8.69 -16.90
CA ARG A 41 -115.50 -7.50 -16.77
C ARG A 41 -115.00 -7.31 -15.34
N ASP A 42 -115.87 -7.53 -14.35
CA ASP A 42 -115.53 -7.34 -12.94
C ASP A 42 -114.85 -8.58 -12.32
N GLN A 43 -114.87 -9.74 -12.99
CA GLN A 43 -113.96 -10.87 -12.76
C GLN A 43 -112.57 -10.59 -13.34
N TRP A 44 -112.47 -10.19 -14.62
CA TRP A 44 -111.21 -9.83 -15.27
C TRP A 44 -110.43 -8.76 -14.50
N LYS A 45 -111.13 -7.73 -13.96
CA LYS A 45 -110.53 -6.74 -13.05
C LYS A 45 -109.95 -7.36 -11.77
N ARG A 46 -110.60 -8.37 -11.18
CA ARG A 46 -110.12 -9.05 -9.96
C ARG A 46 -108.88 -9.88 -10.28
N GLU A 47 -108.92 -10.67 -11.35
CA GLU A 47 -107.79 -11.49 -11.80
C GLU A 47 -106.58 -10.61 -12.21
N SER A 48 -106.81 -9.54 -12.98
CA SER A 48 -105.75 -8.58 -13.36
C SER A 48 -105.15 -7.84 -12.16
N ASN A 49 -105.95 -7.49 -11.14
CA ASN A 49 -105.44 -6.87 -9.92
C ASN A 49 -104.63 -7.87 -9.07
N GLN A 50 -105.12 -9.11 -8.92
CA GLN A 50 -104.39 -10.17 -8.22
C GLN A 50 -103.05 -10.47 -8.88
N LEU A 51 -103.00 -10.53 -10.21
CA LEU A 51 -101.77 -10.71 -10.96
C LEU A 51 -100.81 -9.53 -10.81
N PHE A 52 -101.30 -8.29 -10.81
CA PHE A 52 -100.49 -7.09 -10.54
C PHE A 52 -99.92 -7.10 -9.12
N ASP A 53 -100.74 -7.37 -8.10
CA ASP A 53 -100.29 -7.39 -6.71
C ASP A 53 -99.26 -8.51 -6.47
N ALA A 54 -99.40 -9.68 -7.11
CA ALA A 54 -98.40 -10.75 -7.06
C ALA A 54 -97.09 -10.37 -7.79
N MET A 55 -97.18 -9.83 -9.01
CA MET A 55 -96.00 -9.55 -9.86
C MET A 55 -95.24 -8.27 -9.47
N PHE A 56 -95.92 -7.28 -8.89
CA PHE A 56 -95.35 -6.02 -8.43
C PHE A 56 -95.18 -5.99 -6.91
N ARG A 57 -96.29 -5.92 -6.14
CA ARG A 57 -96.24 -5.66 -4.68
C ARG A 57 -95.51 -6.75 -3.89
N GLN A 58 -95.80 -8.02 -4.18
CA GLN A 58 -95.28 -9.18 -3.45
C GLN A 58 -93.92 -9.69 -3.98
N ASN A 59 -93.37 -9.07 -5.02
CA ASN A 59 -92.10 -9.51 -5.61
C ASN A 59 -90.90 -9.14 -4.73
N THR A 60 -89.95 -10.06 -4.57
CA THR A 60 -88.82 -9.90 -3.65
C THR A 60 -87.79 -8.88 -4.09
N ALA A 61 -87.63 -8.59 -5.38
CA ALA A 61 -86.74 -7.54 -5.85
C ALA A 61 -87.37 -6.15 -5.61
N PRO A 62 -86.60 -5.14 -5.16
CA PRO A 62 -87.03 -3.74 -5.13
C PRO A 62 -87.52 -3.26 -6.51
N LYS A 63 -88.73 -2.70 -6.58
CA LYS A 63 -89.34 -2.17 -7.79
C LYS A 63 -89.95 -0.79 -7.57
N LEU A 64 -89.73 0.10 -8.53
CA LEU A 64 -90.33 1.43 -8.62
C LEU A 64 -91.11 1.57 -9.93
N LEU A 65 -92.25 2.25 -9.90
CA LEU A 65 -92.87 2.87 -11.08
C LEU A 65 -92.54 4.37 -11.05
N ILE A 66 -91.96 4.88 -12.12
CA ILE A 66 -91.49 6.28 -12.23
C ILE A 66 -92.16 6.93 -13.44
N GLU A 67 -92.76 8.11 -13.29
CA GLU A 67 -93.27 8.88 -14.44
C GLU A 67 -92.11 9.53 -15.21
N VAL A 68 -92.10 9.39 -16.54
CA VAL A 68 -90.95 9.79 -17.38
C VAL A 68 -90.72 11.29 -17.36
N ASP A 69 -91.76 12.09 -17.58
CA ASP A 69 -91.63 13.54 -17.82
C ASP A 69 -91.30 14.32 -16.55
N SER A 70 -91.84 13.90 -15.40
CA SER A 70 -91.59 14.52 -14.10
C SER A 70 -90.39 13.90 -13.35
N GLY A 71 -90.13 12.61 -13.56
CA GLY A 71 -89.24 11.80 -12.72
C GLY A 71 -89.84 11.44 -11.35
N GLN A 72 -91.14 11.68 -11.10
CA GLN A 72 -91.79 11.33 -9.83
C GLN A 72 -91.94 9.81 -9.69
N ILE A 73 -91.69 9.28 -8.49
CA ILE A 73 -92.01 7.89 -8.15
C ILE A 73 -93.53 7.80 -7.90
N ILE A 74 -94.22 6.98 -8.70
CA ILE A 74 -95.68 6.83 -8.72
C ILE A 74 -96.17 5.64 -7.89
N ASP A 75 -95.37 4.59 -7.76
CA ASP A 75 -95.61 3.43 -6.89
C ASP A 75 -94.26 2.76 -6.56
N ALA A 76 -94.20 2.04 -5.45
CA ALA A 76 -93.06 1.24 -5.02
C ALA A 76 -93.57 -0.06 -4.40
N ASN A 77 -92.88 -1.19 -4.61
CA ASN A 77 -93.25 -2.44 -3.94
C ASN A 77 -92.69 -2.53 -2.50
N GLU A 78 -93.16 -3.49 -1.71
CA GLU A 78 -92.79 -3.59 -0.30
C GLU A 78 -91.29 -3.87 -0.09
N SER A 79 -90.64 -4.53 -1.06
CA SER A 79 -89.18 -4.66 -1.10
C SER A 79 -88.47 -3.33 -1.35
N ALA A 80 -88.99 -2.43 -2.19
CA ALA A 80 -88.43 -1.09 -2.38
C ALA A 80 -88.63 -0.19 -1.16
N LEU A 81 -89.78 -0.26 -0.49
CA LEU A 81 -90.00 0.43 0.79
C LEU A 81 -88.99 -0.05 1.84
N SER A 82 -88.78 -1.36 1.92
CA SER A 82 -87.85 -2.00 2.86
C SER A 82 -86.37 -1.71 2.53
N PHE A 83 -86.02 -1.66 1.24
CA PHE A 83 -84.65 -1.36 0.77
C PHE A 83 -84.29 0.12 0.95
N TYR A 84 -85.15 1.04 0.50
CA TYR A 84 -84.87 2.48 0.61
C TYR A 84 -85.18 3.06 1.99
N GLY A 85 -85.95 2.37 2.84
CA GLY A 85 -86.30 2.83 4.19
C GLY A 85 -87.33 3.96 4.26
N TYR A 86 -87.96 4.30 3.14
CA TYR A 86 -89.06 5.28 3.09
C TYR A 86 -90.42 4.59 3.27
N SER A 87 -91.36 5.27 3.94
CA SER A 87 -92.76 4.86 3.91
C SER A 87 -93.36 5.09 2.52
N ARG A 88 -94.41 4.34 2.19
CA ARG A 88 -95.14 4.46 0.92
C ARG A 88 -95.52 5.90 0.56
N SER A 89 -96.16 6.60 1.49
CA SER A 89 -96.59 8.00 1.32
C SER A 89 -95.46 9.03 1.33
N ALA A 90 -94.22 8.63 1.68
CA ALA A 90 -93.02 9.44 1.49
C ALA A 90 -92.38 9.16 0.12
N ILE A 91 -92.15 7.89 -0.25
CA ILE A 91 -91.48 7.56 -1.52
C ILE A 91 -92.30 8.00 -2.74
N GLU A 92 -93.64 7.90 -2.69
CA GLU A 92 -94.56 8.37 -3.73
C GLU A 92 -94.58 9.92 -3.90
N ARG A 93 -93.86 10.65 -3.04
CA ARG A 93 -93.62 12.11 -3.14
C ARG A 93 -92.19 12.45 -3.57
N LEU A 94 -91.28 11.47 -3.61
CA LEU A 94 -89.91 11.68 -4.04
C LEU A 94 -89.82 11.69 -5.57
N ASN A 95 -88.88 12.47 -6.05
CA ASN A 95 -88.37 12.39 -7.41
C ASN A 95 -87.21 11.38 -7.45
N ILE A 96 -86.98 10.74 -8.60
CA ILE A 96 -85.87 9.78 -8.77
C ILE A 96 -84.49 10.41 -8.48
N ARG A 97 -84.34 11.74 -8.62
CA ARG A 97 -83.12 12.48 -8.23
C ARG A 97 -82.89 12.56 -6.72
N ASP A 98 -83.93 12.45 -5.90
CA ASP A 98 -83.79 12.56 -4.43
C ASP A 98 -83.06 11.33 -3.85
N ILE A 99 -83.17 10.20 -4.54
CA ILE A 99 -82.46 8.95 -4.23
C ILE A 99 -81.28 8.65 -5.16
N ASN A 100 -80.96 9.49 -6.15
CA ASN A 100 -79.86 9.27 -7.09
C ASN A 100 -78.95 10.53 -7.16
N PRO A 101 -77.68 10.46 -6.70
CA PRO A 101 -76.80 11.62 -6.54
C PRO A 101 -76.12 12.08 -7.85
N LEU A 102 -76.54 11.57 -9.01
CA LEU A 102 -76.08 12.07 -10.31
C LEU A 102 -76.58 13.49 -10.61
N ASP A 103 -75.88 14.18 -11.50
CA ASP A 103 -76.32 15.50 -11.95
C ASP A 103 -77.59 15.46 -12.83
N ASP A 104 -78.32 16.57 -12.81
CA ASP A 104 -79.62 16.74 -13.45
C ASP A 104 -79.59 16.59 -14.99
N ALA A 105 -78.42 16.61 -15.62
CA ALA A 105 -78.23 16.46 -17.06
C ALA A 105 -77.73 15.06 -17.45
N ALA A 106 -76.99 14.37 -16.57
CA ALA A 106 -76.70 12.95 -16.66
C ALA A 106 -77.99 12.12 -16.48
N LEU A 107 -78.73 12.36 -15.39
CA LEU A 107 -79.93 11.59 -15.06
C LEU A 107 -81.01 11.65 -16.16
N ARG A 108 -81.22 12.82 -16.77
CA ARG A 108 -82.13 12.98 -17.92
C ARG A 108 -81.66 12.25 -19.19
N ARG A 109 -80.35 12.13 -19.43
CA ARG A 109 -79.82 11.34 -20.55
C ARG A 109 -80.03 9.85 -20.33
N GLU A 110 -79.73 9.34 -19.14
CA GLU A 110 -79.92 7.91 -18.84
C GLU A 110 -81.42 7.52 -18.87
N LEU A 111 -82.33 8.38 -18.39
CA LEU A 111 -83.78 8.16 -18.53
C LEU A 111 -84.23 8.10 -20.01
N GLN A 112 -83.70 8.97 -20.87
CA GLN A 112 -83.99 8.94 -22.32
C GLN A 112 -83.34 7.74 -23.04
N LEU A 113 -82.20 7.24 -22.57
CA LEU A 113 -81.57 6.02 -23.09
C LEU A 113 -82.34 4.77 -22.66
N ALA A 114 -82.84 4.72 -21.43
CA ALA A 114 -83.68 3.64 -20.92
C ALA A 114 -84.99 3.46 -21.72
N GLN A 115 -85.54 4.54 -22.29
CA GLN A 115 -86.70 4.46 -23.20
C GLN A 115 -86.41 3.78 -24.55
N ARG A 116 -85.15 3.64 -24.96
CA ARG A 116 -84.75 3.15 -26.29
C ARG A 116 -84.32 1.68 -26.32
N GLU A 117 -84.36 0.99 -25.18
CA GLU A 117 -83.96 -0.42 -25.00
C GLU A 117 -82.50 -0.76 -25.37
N GLU A 118 -81.64 0.23 -25.67
CA GLU A 118 -80.26 0.03 -26.15
C GLU A 118 -79.28 -0.54 -25.08
N ARG A 119 -79.70 -0.69 -23.82
CA ARG A 119 -78.90 -1.28 -22.72
C ARG A 119 -79.75 -2.14 -21.78
N ARG A 120 -79.17 -3.23 -21.27
CA ARG A 120 -79.85 -4.18 -20.36
C ARG A 120 -80.04 -3.66 -18.93
N PHE A 121 -79.10 -2.86 -18.42
CA PHE A 121 -79.17 -2.21 -17.11
C PHE A 121 -78.20 -1.03 -17.05
N PHE A 122 -78.34 -0.22 -16.00
CA PHE A 122 -77.50 0.92 -15.68
C PHE A 122 -76.97 0.79 -14.26
N ARG A 123 -75.72 1.20 -14.01
CA ARG A 123 -75.12 1.23 -12.67
C ARG A 123 -75.22 2.64 -12.09
N PHE A 124 -75.80 2.74 -10.90
CA PHE A 124 -75.94 3.98 -10.15
C PHE A 124 -75.51 3.77 -8.71
N GLN A 125 -75.22 4.85 -8.00
CA GLN A 125 -75.33 4.84 -6.55
C GLN A 125 -76.72 5.34 -6.18
N HIS A 126 -77.43 4.64 -5.30
CA HIS A 126 -78.70 5.12 -4.75
C HIS A 126 -78.53 5.45 -3.26
N ARG A 127 -79.19 6.51 -2.82
CA ARG A 127 -79.23 6.95 -1.43
C ARG A 127 -80.46 6.39 -0.73
N LEU A 128 -80.28 5.76 0.43
CA LEU A 128 -81.35 5.28 1.29
C LEU A 128 -81.79 6.40 2.26
N ALA A 129 -82.94 6.25 2.92
CA ALA A 129 -83.50 7.25 3.84
C ALA A 129 -82.61 7.58 5.06
N ASN A 130 -81.68 6.68 5.43
CA ASN A 130 -80.67 6.90 6.47
C ASN A 130 -79.42 7.67 5.97
N GLY A 131 -79.36 8.00 4.68
CA GLY A 131 -78.23 8.67 4.02
C GLY A 131 -77.17 7.74 3.40
N GLU A 132 -77.21 6.43 3.68
CA GLU A 132 -76.28 5.43 3.13
C GLU A 132 -76.36 5.40 1.60
N LEU A 133 -75.21 5.18 0.95
CA LEU A 133 -75.12 4.94 -0.49
C LEU A 133 -74.95 3.44 -0.77
N ARG A 134 -75.76 2.92 -1.70
CA ARG A 134 -75.67 1.57 -2.27
C ARG A 134 -75.32 1.64 -3.74
N ASP A 135 -74.33 0.87 -4.17
CA ASP A 135 -74.09 0.62 -5.60
C ASP A 135 -75.17 -0.33 -6.11
N VAL A 136 -75.92 0.07 -7.13
CA VAL A 136 -77.08 -0.67 -7.63
C VAL A 136 -77.07 -0.83 -9.15
N GLU A 137 -77.56 -1.98 -9.62
CA GLU A 137 -77.91 -2.20 -11.03
C GLU A 137 -79.43 -2.02 -11.22
N VAL A 138 -79.80 -1.02 -12.02
CA VAL A 138 -81.20 -0.68 -12.33
C VAL A 138 -81.56 -1.17 -13.73
N TYR A 139 -82.58 -2.01 -13.80
CA TYR A 139 -83.14 -2.61 -15.00
C TYR A 139 -84.51 -1.96 -15.24
N SER A 140 -84.63 -1.08 -16.24
CA SER A 140 -85.84 -0.30 -16.51
C SER A 140 -86.55 -0.76 -17.77
N SER A 141 -87.89 -0.77 -17.77
CA SER A 141 -88.74 -1.09 -18.92
C SER A 141 -89.87 -0.08 -19.05
N PRO A 142 -90.13 0.49 -20.24
CA PRO A 142 -91.21 1.46 -20.44
C PRO A 142 -92.58 0.78 -20.46
N MET A 143 -93.60 1.48 -19.95
CA MET A 143 -95.02 1.09 -20.02
C MET A 143 -95.92 2.32 -20.10
N THR A 144 -97.18 2.16 -20.50
CA THR A 144 -98.16 3.26 -20.62
C THR A 144 -99.39 2.98 -19.77
N ARG A 145 -99.86 3.95 -18.98
CA ARG A 145 -101.08 3.85 -18.17
C ARG A 145 -101.92 5.12 -18.27
N HIS A 146 -103.16 5.00 -18.76
CA HIS A 146 -104.09 6.11 -18.98
C HIS A 146 -103.55 7.30 -19.79
N GLY A 147 -102.56 7.07 -20.66
CA GLY A 147 -101.90 8.10 -21.48
C GLY A 147 -100.55 8.57 -20.95
N CYS A 148 -100.26 8.40 -19.66
CA CYS A 148 -98.95 8.70 -19.08
C CYS A 148 -97.93 7.60 -19.40
N GLN A 149 -96.68 8.00 -19.69
CA GLN A 149 -95.56 7.08 -19.81
C GLN A 149 -94.88 6.86 -18.46
N LEU A 150 -94.68 5.59 -18.10
CA LEU A 150 -94.05 5.16 -16.86
C LEU A 150 -92.84 4.26 -17.18
N LEU A 151 -91.82 4.30 -16.34
CA LEU A 151 -90.72 3.33 -16.31
C LEU A 151 -90.91 2.41 -15.12
N HIS A 152 -91.04 1.11 -15.39
CA HIS A 152 -90.97 0.06 -14.38
C HIS A 152 -89.50 -0.33 -14.19
N SER A 153 -88.94 0.02 -13.03
CA SER A 153 -87.51 -0.13 -12.72
C SER A 153 -87.31 -1.15 -11.61
N ILE A 154 -86.55 -2.20 -11.89
CA ILE A 154 -86.12 -3.23 -10.93
C ILE A 154 -84.70 -2.90 -10.47
N ILE A 155 -84.44 -2.89 -9.16
CA ILE A 155 -83.16 -2.48 -8.59
C ILE A 155 -82.50 -3.65 -7.85
N HIS A 156 -81.25 -3.96 -8.20
CA HIS A 156 -80.42 -4.95 -7.51
C HIS A 156 -79.29 -4.25 -6.77
N ASP A 157 -79.12 -4.54 -5.47
CA ASP A 157 -77.94 -4.10 -4.71
C ASP A 157 -76.71 -4.94 -5.14
N VAL A 158 -75.64 -4.27 -5.55
CA VAL A 158 -74.35 -4.87 -5.92
C VAL A 158 -73.20 -4.36 -5.04
N THR A 159 -73.50 -3.60 -3.97
CA THR A 159 -72.53 -2.93 -3.10
C THR A 159 -71.46 -3.89 -2.54
N GLU A 160 -71.86 -5.05 -2.01
CA GLU A 160 -70.90 -6.02 -1.46
C GLU A 160 -69.95 -6.57 -2.53
N ARG A 161 -70.49 -6.86 -3.73
CA ARG A 161 -69.71 -7.32 -4.87
C ARG A 161 -68.72 -6.25 -5.34
N THR A 162 -69.17 -5.00 -5.49
CA THR A 162 -68.31 -3.89 -5.93
C THR A 162 -67.22 -3.59 -4.91
N ARG A 163 -67.50 -3.68 -3.60
CA ARG A 163 -66.48 -3.59 -2.53
C ARG A 163 -65.45 -4.72 -2.63
N ALA A 164 -65.87 -5.97 -2.79
CA ALA A 164 -64.96 -7.11 -2.91
C ALA A 164 -64.10 -7.07 -4.19
N GLU A 165 -64.67 -6.65 -5.33
CA GLU A 165 -63.92 -6.44 -6.58
C GLU A 165 -62.87 -5.32 -6.42
N ALA A 166 -63.18 -4.25 -5.68
CA ALA A 166 -62.26 -3.15 -5.40
C ALA A 166 -61.16 -3.51 -4.38
N GLU A 167 -61.49 -4.22 -3.31
CA GLU A 167 -60.54 -4.70 -2.29
C GLU A 167 -59.50 -5.64 -2.92
N LEU A 168 -59.94 -6.60 -3.74
CA LEU A 168 -59.05 -7.49 -4.47
C LEU A 168 -58.17 -6.74 -5.49
N ALA A 169 -58.65 -5.62 -6.06
CA ALA A 169 -57.85 -4.78 -6.94
C ALA A 169 -56.78 -3.99 -6.15
N ALA A 170 -57.14 -3.44 -4.98
CA ALA A 170 -56.22 -2.72 -4.10
C ALA A 170 -55.10 -3.64 -3.58
N GLN A 171 -55.46 -4.84 -3.07
CA GLN A 171 -54.49 -5.82 -2.58
C GLN A 171 -53.52 -6.29 -3.68
N LYS A 172 -53.99 -6.41 -4.94
CA LYS A 172 -53.14 -6.73 -6.10
C LYS A 172 -52.20 -5.59 -6.51
N ALA A 173 -52.60 -4.34 -6.27
CA ALA A 173 -51.72 -3.18 -6.49
C ALA A 173 -50.65 -3.10 -5.40
N GLU A 174 -51.04 -3.19 -4.12
CA GLU A 174 -50.13 -3.21 -2.97
C GLU A 174 -49.06 -4.32 -3.09
N TYR A 175 -49.49 -5.56 -3.40
CA TYR A 175 -48.56 -6.68 -3.62
C TYR A 175 -47.60 -6.45 -4.79
N ARG A 176 -48.04 -5.76 -5.85
CA ARG A 176 -47.17 -5.40 -6.98
C ARG A 176 -46.13 -4.37 -6.54
N ASP A 177 -46.56 -3.29 -5.91
CA ASP A 177 -45.68 -2.19 -5.50
C ASP A 177 -44.63 -2.64 -4.48
N LEU A 178 -44.98 -3.56 -3.57
CA LEU A 178 -44.04 -4.19 -2.64
C LEU A 178 -42.92 -4.97 -3.34
N ILE A 179 -43.20 -5.66 -4.45
CA ILE A 179 -42.20 -6.40 -5.23
C ILE A 179 -41.42 -5.44 -6.15
N GLU A 180 -42.10 -4.45 -6.73
CA GLU A 180 -41.52 -3.46 -7.65
C GLU A 180 -40.46 -2.59 -6.94
N GLN A 181 -40.73 -2.23 -5.68
CA GLN A 181 -39.84 -1.43 -4.84
C GLN A 181 -38.88 -2.28 -3.98
N HIS A 182 -38.97 -3.61 -4.04
CA HIS A 182 -38.10 -4.52 -3.27
C HIS A 182 -36.61 -4.26 -3.61
N PRO A 183 -35.71 -4.04 -2.63
CA PRO A 183 -34.37 -3.51 -2.89
C PRO A 183 -33.42 -4.48 -3.60
N HIS A 184 -33.68 -5.78 -3.52
CA HIS A 184 -32.96 -6.81 -4.27
C HIS A 184 -33.67 -7.10 -5.60
N PHE A 185 -32.92 -7.58 -6.59
CA PHE A 185 -33.45 -7.96 -7.89
C PHE A 185 -34.51 -9.05 -7.71
N VAL A 186 -35.67 -8.92 -8.36
CA VAL A 186 -36.68 -9.97 -8.41
C VAL A 186 -37.02 -10.24 -9.87
N VAL A 187 -36.95 -11.52 -10.26
CA VAL A 187 -37.41 -12.02 -11.56
C VAL A 187 -38.36 -13.19 -11.33
N ARG A 188 -39.41 -13.29 -12.15
CA ARG A 188 -40.24 -14.49 -12.29
C ARG A 188 -40.17 -15.00 -13.71
N TYR A 189 -40.08 -16.30 -13.92
CA TYR A 189 -39.95 -16.92 -15.24
C TYR A 189 -40.52 -18.34 -15.33
N LEU A 190 -40.88 -18.75 -16.54
CA LEU A 190 -41.30 -20.12 -16.86
C LEU A 190 -40.09 -21.08 -16.97
N PRO A 191 -40.29 -22.41 -16.88
CA PRO A 191 -39.21 -23.40 -16.99
C PRO A 191 -38.38 -23.35 -18.28
N ASP A 192 -38.90 -22.73 -19.34
CA ASP A 192 -38.16 -22.49 -20.59
C ASP A 192 -37.31 -21.19 -20.56
N THR A 193 -37.14 -20.60 -19.37
CA THR A 193 -36.52 -19.30 -19.07
C THR A 193 -37.28 -18.06 -19.56
N THR A 194 -38.53 -18.18 -20.03
CA THR A 194 -39.32 -17.00 -20.44
C THR A 194 -39.66 -16.11 -19.24
N ILE A 195 -39.16 -14.87 -19.23
CA ILE A 195 -39.43 -13.86 -18.20
C ILE A 195 -40.93 -13.51 -18.18
N LEU A 196 -41.54 -13.64 -17.01
CA LEU A 196 -42.91 -13.19 -16.71
C LEU A 196 -42.94 -11.81 -16.04
N PHE A 197 -41.92 -11.52 -15.22
CA PHE A 197 -41.83 -10.27 -14.44
C PHE A 197 -40.37 -9.96 -14.09
N ILE A 198 -40.00 -8.68 -14.05
CA ILE A 198 -38.81 -8.14 -13.37
C ILE A 198 -39.20 -6.89 -12.60
N ASN A 199 -38.52 -6.61 -11.47
CA ASN A 199 -38.71 -5.35 -10.72
C ASN A 199 -37.74 -4.24 -11.13
N ALA A 200 -38.03 -3.01 -10.70
CA ALA A 200 -37.30 -1.80 -11.05
C ALA A 200 -35.78 -1.87 -10.79
N PRO A 201 -35.25 -2.43 -9.67
CA PRO A 201 -33.81 -2.65 -9.53
C PRO A 201 -33.18 -3.53 -10.61
N LEU A 202 -33.86 -4.59 -11.07
CA LEU A 202 -33.35 -5.46 -12.13
C LEU A 202 -33.49 -4.81 -13.53
N SER A 203 -34.55 -4.02 -13.73
CA SER A 203 -34.68 -3.17 -14.92
C SER A 203 -33.56 -2.10 -15.00
N LYS A 204 -33.22 -1.45 -13.87
CA LYS A 204 -32.08 -0.52 -13.74
C LYS A 204 -30.73 -1.21 -13.97
N LEU A 205 -30.52 -2.40 -13.40
CA LEU A 205 -29.29 -3.18 -13.60
C LEU A 205 -29.08 -3.48 -15.09
N THR A 206 -30.10 -4.00 -15.77
CA THR A 206 -30.03 -4.41 -17.19
C THR A 206 -30.18 -3.26 -18.19
N GLY A 207 -30.60 -2.07 -17.73
CA GLY A 207 -30.82 -0.89 -18.57
C GLY A 207 -32.02 -1.02 -19.53
N LYS A 208 -32.90 -2.00 -19.30
CA LYS A 208 -34.01 -2.35 -20.18
C LYS A 208 -35.31 -2.29 -19.40
N HIS A 209 -36.32 -1.61 -19.95
CA HIS A 209 -37.64 -1.55 -19.34
C HIS A 209 -38.28 -2.94 -19.28
N GLN A 210 -39.21 -3.15 -18.35
CA GLN A 210 -39.89 -4.44 -18.14
C GLN A 210 -40.48 -4.99 -19.46
N ASP A 211 -41.17 -4.17 -20.23
CA ASP A 211 -41.79 -4.56 -21.52
C ASP A 211 -40.77 -5.02 -22.58
N ALA A 212 -39.50 -4.63 -22.44
CA ALA A 212 -38.43 -5.03 -23.35
C ALA A 212 -37.78 -6.39 -22.97
N LEU A 213 -38.17 -6.97 -21.83
CA LEU A 213 -37.62 -8.24 -21.30
C LEU A 213 -38.71 -9.29 -21.00
N VAL A 214 -39.90 -8.90 -20.53
CA VAL A 214 -41.04 -9.82 -20.37
C VAL A 214 -41.40 -10.47 -21.72
N GLY A 215 -41.72 -11.76 -21.68
CA GLY A 215 -41.97 -12.58 -22.87
C GLY A 215 -40.71 -13.03 -23.62
N LYS A 216 -39.50 -12.68 -23.17
CA LYS A 216 -38.24 -13.17 -23.71
C LYS A 216 -37.60 -14.19 -22.79
N ARG A 217 -36.86 -15.14 -23.37
CA ARG A 217 -36.04 -16.11 -22.64
C ARG A 217 -34.76 -15.46 -22.16
N TRP A 218 -34.45 -15.61 -20.88
CA TRP A 218 -33.22 -15.05 -20.31
C TRP A 218 -31.99 -15.96 -20.55
N GLY A 219 -32.19 -17.27 -20.77
CA GLY A 219 -31.11 -18.17 -21.18
C GLY A 219 -30.48 -17.77 -22.51
N ASP A 220 -31.31 -17.40 -23.50
CA ASP A 220 -30.91 -16.95 -24.84
C ASP A 220 -30.05 -15.66 -24.82
N LEU A 221 -30.02 -14.93 -23.69
CA LEU A 221 -29.23 -13.71 -23.50
C LEU A 221 -27.83 -13.96 -22.89
N LEU A 222 -27.53 -15.20 -22.51
CA LEU A 222 -26.26 -15.58 -21.87
C LEU A 222 -25.33 -16.34 -22.83
N PRO A 223 -24.00 -16.33 -22.61
CA PRO A 223 -23.05 -17.09 -23.43
C PRO A 223 -23.39 -18.58 -23.48
N ALA A 224 -23.19 -19.22 -24.64
CA ALA A 224 -23.56 -20.62 -24.87
C ALA A 224 -22.99 -21.59 -23.80
N GLU A 225 -21.76 -21.35 -23.36
CA GLU A 225 -21.08 -22.10 -22.29
C GLU A 225 -21.83 -22.11 -20.95
N GLN A 226 -22.72 -21.15 -20.69
CA GLN A 226 -23.52 -21.06 -19.48
C GLN A 226 -24.94 -21.64 -19.64
N GLN A 227 -25.43 -21.77 -20.88
CA GLN A 227 -26.83 -22.16 -21.15
C GLN A 227 -27.13 -23.60 -20.71
N ASP A 228 -26.20 -24.54 -20.90
CA ASP A 228 -26.38 -25.93 -20.45
C ASP A 228 -26.25 -26.10 -18.94
N ALA A 229 -25.32 -25.38 -18.29
CA ALA A 229 -25.23 -25.35 -16.82
C ALA A 229 -26.51 -24.80 -16.16
N ILE A 230 -27.21 -23.85 -16.82
CA ILE A 230 -28.52 -23.35 -16.39
C ILE A 230 -29.61 -24.42 -16.59
N ARG A 231 -29.57 -25.15 -17.72
CA ARG A 231 -30.50 -26.25 -18.00
C ARG A 231 -30.42 -27.35 -16.94
N GLU A 232 -29.21 -27.73 -16.55
CA GLU A 232 -28.95 -28.67 -15.45
C GLU A 232 -29.40 -28.09 -14.10
N HIS A 233 -29.05 -26.83 -13.78
CA HIS A 233 -29.44 -26.18 -12.53
C HIS A 233 -30.97 -26.13 -12.33
N LEU A 234 -31.74 -25.91 -13.41
CA LEU A 234 -33.20 -25.89 -13.40
C LEU A 234 -33.83 -27.29 -13.32
N ALA A 235 -33.16 -28.32 -13.86
CA ALA A 235 -33.64 -29.71 -13.81
C ALA A 235 -33.58 -30.33 -12.40
N ASP A 236 -32.69 -29.83 -11.53
CA ASP A 236 -32.57 -30.25 -10.12
C ASP A 236 -33.72 -29.81 -9.20
N PHE A 237 -34.65 -28.96 -9.67
CA PHE A 237 -35.78 -28.48 -8.87
C PHE A 237 -36.96 -29.46 -8.87
N SER A 238 -37.47 -29.74 -7.67
CA SER A 238 -38.63 -30.60 -7.41
C SER A 238 -39.36 -30.13 -6.16
N ASP A 239 -40.50 -30.73 -5.83
CA ASP A 239 -41.18 -30.52 -4.53
C ASP A 239 -40.30 -30.83 -3.30
N GLN A 240 -39.29 -31.70 -3.45
CA GLN A 240 -38.34 -32.02 -2.38
C GLN A 240 -37.14 -31.06 -2.35
N THR A 241 -36.89 -30.35 -3.46
CA THR A 241 -35.81 -29.37 -3.65
C THR A 241 -36.33 -28.01 -4.18
N PRO A 242 -37.39 -27.41 -3.58
CA PRO A 242 -38.09 -26.28 -4.19
C PRO A 242 -37.33 -24.95 -4.08
N ILE A 243 -36.25 -24.88 -3.31
CA ILE A 243 -35.41 -23.69 -3.14
C ILE A 243 -33.94 -24.08 -3.32
N ARG A 244 -33.20 -23.34 -4.15
CA ARG A 244 -31.74 -23.45 -4.30
C ARG A 244 -31.11 -22.06 -4.35
N ALA A 245 -29.87 -21.95 -3.93
CA ALA A 245 -29.05 -20.76 -4.08
C ALA A 245 -27.88 -21.04 -5.05
N PHE A 246 -27.52 -20.05 -5.86
CA PHE A 246 -26.35 -20.10 -6.75
C PHE A 246 -25.77 -18.69 -6.96
N GLU A 247 -24.56 -18.63 -7.50
CA GLU A 247 -23.89 -17.36 -7.82
C GLU A 247 -23.44 -17.37 -9.28
N ASN A 248 -23.69 -16.27 -9.98
CA ASN A 248 -23.20 -16.09 -11.34
C ASN A 248 -22.73 -14.65 -11.60
N GLN A 249 -22.13 -14.47 -12.77
CA GLN A 249 -21.78 -13.16 -13.30
C GLN A 249 -22.92 -12.64 -14.18
N VAL A 250 -23.35 -11.41 -13.94
CA VAL A 250 -24.37 -10.70 -14.71
C VAL A 250 -23.74 -9.43 -15.27
N THR A 251 -24.02 -9.09 -16.53
CA THR A 251 -23.52 -7.84 -17.14
C THR A 251 -24.54 -6.72 -16.91
N ASP A 252 -24.09 -5.58 -16.36
CA ASP A 252 -24.94 -4.41 -16.20
C ASP A 252 -25.08 -3.58 -17.48
N SER A 253 -25.94 -2.57 -17.45
CA SER A 253 -26.26 -1.68 -18.57
C SER A 253 -25.08 -0.89 -19.15
N GLN A 254 -23.95 -0.84 -18.46
CA GLN A 254 -22.70 -0.19 -18.91
C GLN A 254 -21.68 -1.21 -19.44
N GLY A 255 -22.04 -2.49 -19.51
CA GLY A 255 -21.14 -3.58 -19.90
C GLY A 255 -20.23 -4.07 -18.77
N LYS A 256 -20.44 -3.63 -17.51
CA LYS A 256 -19.62 -4.04 -16.38
C LYS A 256 -20.15 -5.33 -15.73
N THR A 257 -19.26 -6.27 -15.47
CA THR A 257 -19.56 -7.50 -14.74
C THR A 257 -19.92 -7.23 -13.29
N ARG A 258 -21.02 -7.84 -12.83
CA ARG A 258 -21.47 -7.92 -11.44
C ARG A 258 -21.54 -9.36 -11.00
N TRP A 259 -21.22 -9.64 -9.74
CA TRP A 259 -21.52 -10.92 -9.10
C TRP A 259 -22.86 -10.84 -8.40
N VAL A 260 -23.78 -11.74 -8.75
CA VAL A 260 -25.12 -11.80 -8.14
C VAL A 260 -25.30 -13.15 -7.46
N HIS A 261 -25.72 -13.12 -6.20
CA HIS A 261 -26.17 -14.28 -5.45
C HIS A 261 -27.68 -14.42 -5.62
N TRP A 262 -28.13 -15.50 -6.27
CA TRP A 262 -29.52 -15.78 -6.59
C TRP A 262 -30.08 -16.86 -5.68
N THR A 263 -31.10 -16.52 -4.88
CA THR A 263 -31.96 -17.50 -4.22
C THR A 263 -33.20 -17.71 -5.09
N SER A 264 -33.35 -18.91 -5.63
CA SER A 264 -34.40 -19.27 -6.57
C SER A 264 -35.37 -20.26 -5.94
N ARG A 265 -36.68 -20.00 -6.11
CA ARG A 265 -37.76 -20.87 -5.65
C ARG A 265 -38.62 -21.33 -6.84
N ALA A 266 -38.86 -22.64 -6.92
CA ALA A 266 -39.85 -23.23 -7.80
C ALA A 266 -41.26 -23.19 -7.18
N PHE A 267 -42.26 -23.03 -8.04
CA PHE A 267 -43.68 -23.27 -7.77
C PHE A 267 -44.12 -24.40 -8.70
N CYS A 268 -44.44 -25.55 -8.14
CA CYS A 268 -44.79 -26.76 -8.88
C CYS A 268 -46.28 -26.91 -9.14
N ASP A 269 -46.65 -27.89 -9.97
CA ASP A 269 -47.99 -28.44 -10.06
C ASP A 269 -48.24 -29.58 -9.04
N GLU A 270 -49.42 -30.19 -9.07
CA GLU A 270 -49.80 -31.31 -8.18
C GLU A 270 -48.98 -32.60 -8.41
N ASN A 271 -48.15 -32.64 -9.47
CA ASN A 271 -47.25 -33.75 -9.79
C ASN A 271 -45.79 -33.45 -9.38
N GLY A 272 -45.53 -32.31 -8.72
CA GLY A 272 -44.20 -31.85 -8.34
C GLY A 272 -43.32 -31.35 -9.49
N THR A 273 -43.92 -31.04 -10.65
CA THR A 273 -43.21 -30.48 -11.81
C THR A 273 -43.18 -28.96 -11.71
N PRO A 274 -42.00 -28.29 -11.76
CA PRO A 274 -41.91 -26.84 -11.74
C PRO A 274 -42.72 -26.18 -12.87
N ARG A 275 -43.66 -25.30 -12.49
CA ARG A 275 -44.50 -24.52 -13.41
C ARG A 275 -44.03 -23.08 -13.57
N GLU A 276 -43.44 -22.51 -12.51
CA GLU A 276 -42.91 -21.15 -12.47
C GLU A 276 -41.74 -21.08 -11.49
N PHE A 277 -40.78 -20.20 -11.74
CA PHE A 277 -39.68 -19.87 -10.85
C PHE A 277 -39.75 -18.40 -10.44
N GLN A 278 -39.42 -18.12 -9.18
CA GLN A 278 -39.11 -16.77 -8.69
C GLN A 278 -37.69 -16.75 -8.13
N SER A 279 -36.84 -15.87 -8.65
CA SER A 279 -35.46 -15.70 -8.18
C SER A 279 -35.27 -14.30 -7.59
N VAL A 280 -34.67 -14.25 -6.40
CA VAL A 280 -34.24 -13.02 -5.73
C VAL A 280 -32.73 -12.93 -5.82
N GLY A 281 -32.21 -11.87 -6.44
CA GLY A 281 -30.79 -11.64 -6.68
C GLY A 281 -30.23 -10.50 -5.84
N ILE A 282 -29.15 -10.76 -5.11
CA ILE A 282 -28.41 -9.75 -4.33
C ILE A 282 -27.08 -9.48 -5.05
N ASP A 283 -26.79 -8.22 -5.39
CA ASP A 283 -25.45 -7.82 -5.87
C ASP A 283 -24.44 -7.99 -4.73
N ILE A 284 -23.49 -8.91 -4.90
CA ILE A 284 -22.40 -9.19 -3.95
C ILE A 284 -21.05 -8.67 -4.45
N THR A 285 -21.03 -7.86 -5.52
CA THR A 285 -19.80 -7.38 -6.16
C THR A 285 -18.92 -6.58 -5.21
N GLU A 286 -19.49 -5.62 -4.46
CA GLU A 286 -18.74 -4.81 -3.48
C GLU A 286 -18.19 -5.68 -2.36
N ARG A 287 -19.01 -6.56 -1.79
CA ARG A 287 -18.60 -7.52 -0.77
C ARG A 287 -17.44 -8.39 -1.26
N ARG A 288 -17.52 -8.95 -2.48
CA ARG A 288 -16.44 -9.74 -3.07
C ARG A 288 -15.18 -8.93 -3.33
N MET A 289 -15.29 -7.68 -3.76
CA MET A 289 -14.13 -6.80 -3.94
C MET A 289 -13.44 -6.50 -2.60
N LEU A 290 -14.21 -6.27 -1.52
CA LEU A 290 -13.66 -6.08 -0.17
C LEU A 290 -13.03 -7.36 0.39
N GLU A 291 -13.70 -8.52 0.24
CA GLU A 291 -13.15 -9.83 0.65
C GLU A 291 -11.88 -10.19 -0.14
N GLN A 292 -11.83 -9.87 -1.44
CA GLN A 292 -10.67 -10.11 -2.30
C GLN A 292 -9.52 -9.16 -2.00
N GLU A 293 -9.77 -7.86 -1.79
CA GLU A 293 -8.70 -6.90 -1.49
C GLU A 293 -8.17 -7.08 -0.06
N HIS A 294 -9.03 -7.40 0.93
CA HIS A 294 -8.57 -7.81 2.26
C HIS A 294 -7.71 -9.07 2.16
N ARG A 295 -8.13 -10.08 1.39
CA ARG A 295 -7.31 -11.29 1.18
C ARG A 295 -5.98 -10.96 0.54
N ARG A 296 -5.97 -10.10 -0.49
CA ARG A 296 -4.75 -9.65 -1.18
C ARG A 296 -3.79 -8.92 -0.24
N LEU A 297 -4.30 -8.06 0.63
CA LEU A 297 -3.49 -7.37 1.65
C LEU A 297 -2.92 -8.37 2.68
N SER A 298 -3.72 -9.36 3.11
CA SER A 298 -3.23 -10.46 3.95
C SER A 298 -2.17 -11.31 3.23
N GLU A 299 -2.38 -11.67 1.97
CA GLU A 299 -1.43 -12.41 1.13
C GLU A 299 -0.11 -11.64 0.96
N ILE A 300 -0.15 -10.32 0.77
CA ILE A 300 1.05 -9.48 0.72
C ILE A 300 1.81 -9.51 2.06
N ILE A 301 1.12 -9.34 3.19
CA ILE A 301 1.74 -9.32 4.54
C ILE A 301 2.30 -10.70 4.91
N GLU A 302 1.59 -11.79 4.62
CA GLU A 302 2.00 -13.16 4.92
C GLU A 302 3.11 -13.67 3.98
N ALA A 303 3.17 -13.20 2.73
CA ALA A 303 4.22 -13.54 1.77
C ALA A 303 5.44 -12.59 1.79
N THR A 304 5.38 -11.50 2.56
CA THR A 304 6.53 -10.58 2.73
C THR A 304 7.67 -11.29 3.45
N PRO A 305 8.93 -11.22 2.94
CA PRO A 305 10.08 -11.89 3.56
C PRO A 305 10.55 -11.21 4.86
N ASP A 306 10.19 -9.95 5.07
CA ASP A 306 10.47 -9.20 6.29
C ASP A 306 9.53 -9.63 7.42
N LEU A 307 10.02 -9.58 8.66
CA LEU A 307 9.16 -9.73 9.83
C LEU A 307 8.20 -8.54 9.89
N ILE A 308 6.90 -8.84 9.92
CA ILE A 308 5.84 -7.87 10.23
C ILE A 308 5.18 -8.31 11.54
N SER A 309 5.04 -7.38 12.48
CA SER A 309 4.36 -7.59 13.76
C SER A 309 3.50 -6.39 14.14
N MET A 310 2.40 -6.64 14.87
CA MET A 310 1.55 -5.60 15.45
C MET A 310 1.42 -5.82 16.96
N ALA A 311 1.39 -4.72 17.70
CA ALA A 311 1.49 -4.71 19.15
C ALA A 311 0.60 -3.65 19.81
N ASP A 312 0.11 -3.91 21.02
CA ASP A 312 -0.79 -2.98 21.73
C ASP A 312 -0.06 -1.72 22.25
N THR A 313 -0.77 -0.84 22.97
CA THR A 313 -0.21 0.40 23.53
C THR A 313 0.82 0.19 24.64
N GLU A 314 0.87 -1.00 25.25
CA GLU A 314 1.95 -1.44 26.16
C GLU A 314 3.08 -2.17 25.39
N ALA A 315 3.04 -2.07 24.05
CA ALA A 315 3.92 -2.70 23.08
C ALA A 315 3.87 -4.24 23.04
N ARG A 316 2.89 -4.90 23.68
CA ARG A 316 2.77 -6.37 23.64
C ARG A 316 2.32 -6.85 22.25
N PRO A 317 3.11 -7.65 21.52
CA PRO A 317 2.75 -8.10 20.18
C PRO A 317 1.63 -9.14 20.21
N PHE A 318 0.60 -8.91 19.38
CA PHE A 318 -0.55 -9.80 19.20
C PHE A 318 -0.59 -10.43 17.79
N TYR A 319 0.26 -9.98 16.86
CA TYR A 319 0.39 -10.54 15.52
C TYR A 319 1.86 -10.66 15.08
N TYR A 320 2.13 -11.71 14.30
CA TYR A 320 3.36 -11.91 13.55
C TYR A 320 3.03 -12.60 12.21
N ASN A 321 3.63 -12.14 11.12
CA ASN A 321 3.58 -12.84 9.83
C ASN A 321 4.47 -14.12 9.84
N PRO A 322 4.43 -14.98 8.80
CA PRO A 322 5.21 -16.23 8.74
C PRO A 322 6.73 -16.00 8.79
N ALA A 323 7.21 -14.94 8.13
CA ALA A 323 8.60 -14.51 8.21
C ALA A 323 9.01 -14.19 9.66
N GLY A 324 8.21 -13.41 10.39
CA GLY A 324 8.45 -13.09 11.79
C GLY A 324 8.47 -14.30 12.71
N LYS A 325 7.51 -15.22 12.53
CA LYS A 325 7.46 -16.50 13.26
C LYS A 325 8.72 -17.34 13.01
N LYS A 326 9.22 -17.37 11.76
CA LYS A 326 10.46 -18.05 11.39
C LYS A 326 11.71 -17.36 11.98
N LEU A 327 11.81 -16.04 11.86
CA LEU A 327 12.97 -15.24 12.26
C LEU A 327 13.21 -15.28 13.78
N ILE A 328 12.13 -15.19 14.56
CA ILE A 328 12.18 -15.30 16.03
C ILE A 328 12.41 -16.76 16.47
N GLY A 329 12.07 -17.75 15.64
CA GLY A 329 12.21 -19.18 15.95
C GLY A 329 11.00 -19.78 16.69
N HIS A 330 9.79 -19.31 16.39
CA HIS A 330 8.56 -19.59 17.13
C HIS A 330 7.95 -20.99 16.84
N GLN A 331 8.71 -22.06 17.10
CA GLN A 331 8.20 -23.44 17.13
C GLN A 331 7.35 -23.70 18.38
N LEU A 332 6.14 -23.15 18.44
CA LEU A 332 5.08 -23.62 19.34
C LEU A 332 3.70 -23.19 18.81
N ALA A 333 3.09 -24.07 18.02
CA ALA A 333 1.72 -23.91 17.53
C ALA A 333 0.77 -24.79 18.35
N SER A 334 0.35 -24.31 19.53
CA SER A 334 -0.60 -25.01 20.40
C SER A 334 -1.54 -24.07 21.18
N SER A 335 -2.39 -23.38 20.43
CA SER A 335 -3.81 -23.16 20.80
C SER A 335 -4.14 -22.61 22.20
N SER A 336 -3.88 -21.32 22.43
CA SER A 336 -4.73 -20.46 23.27
C SER A 336 -4.60 -18.99 22.82
N PRO A 337 -5.71 -18.21 22.76
CA PRO A 337 -5.63 -16.75 22.61
C PRO A 337 -5.12 -16.04 23.87
N ASP A 338 -5.25 -16.67 25.04
CA ASP A 338 -5.02 -16.06 26.36
C ASP A 338 -3.69 -16.47 27.02
N GLU A 339 -2.89 -17.35 26.40
CA GLU A 339 -1.56 -17.66 26.92
C GLU A 339 -0.55 -16.56 26.54
N HIS A 340 -0.27 -15.69 27.51
CA HIS A 340 0.71 -14.61 27.39
C HIS A 340 2.07 -15.13 26.88
N ILE A 341 2.47 -14.67 25.68
CA ILE A 341 3.74 -15.02 25.04
C ILE A 341 4.90 -14.75 26.01
N VAL A 342 5.69 -15.79 26.31
CA VAL A 342 6.64 -15.79 27.44
C VAL A 342 7.88 -14.95 27.12
N PHE A 343 7.88 -13.70 27.56
CA PHE A 343 8.81 -12.66 27.12
C PHE A 343 10.25 -12.68 27.71
N HIS A 344 10.75 -13.85 28.10
CA HIS A 344 11.99 -13.97 28.88
C HIS A 344 13.32 -14.03 28.10
N GLN A 345 13.32 -13.94 26.76
CA GLN A 345 14.55 -14.10 25.94
C GLN A 345 14.95 -12.88 25.08
N LEU A 346 14.23 -11.76 25.16
CA LEU A 346 14.44 -10.57 24.30
C LEU A 346 14.85 -9.30 25.08
N ALA A 347 15.34 -9.43 26.31
CA ALA A 347 15.49 -8.33 27.28
C ALA A 347 16.28 -7.12 26.76
N ASP A 348 17.43 -7.34 26.10
CA ASP A 348 18.32 -6.28 25.62
C ASP A 348 17.66 -5.42 24.52
N ILE A 349 16.85 -6.07 23.66
CA ILE A 349 16.11 -5.43 22.56
C ILE A 349 14.94 -4.61 23.12
N TRP A 350 14.26 -5.16 24.14
CA TRP A 350 13.20 -4.47 24.85
C TRP A 350 13.65 -3.17 25.51
N GLN A 351 14.87 -3.14 26.06
CA GLN A 351 15.41 -1.92 26.64
C GLN A 351 15.62 -0.84 25.57
N HIS A 352 16.33 -1.15 24.48
CA HIS A 352 16.57 -0.16 23.42
C HIS A 352 15.28 0.37 22.77
N LEU A 353 14.30 -0.51 22.53
CA LEU A 353 12.99 -0.13 21.99
C LEU A 353 12.20 0.78 22.95
N ARG A 354 12.22 0.48 24.25
CA ARG A 354 11.49 1.24 25.28
C ARG A 354 12.12 2.60 25.57
N GLU A 355 13.44 2.71 25.51
CA GLU A 355 14.18 3.93 25.81
C GLU A 355 14.25 4.89 24.62
N ASN A 356 14.35 4.38 23.38
CA ASN A 356 14.58 5.21 22.19
C ASN A 356 13.41 5.14 21.19
N ALA A 357 13.13 3.96 20.63
CA ALA A 357 12.24 3.81 19.47
C ALA A 357 10.77 4.17 19.77
N ILE A 358 10.21 3.66 20.88
CA ILE A 358 8.81 3.92 21.26
C ILE A 358 8.60 5.40 21.62
N PRO A 359 9.45 6.05 22.47
CA PRO A 359 9.34 7.48 22.72
C PRO A 359 9.46 8.35 21.46
N GLU A 360 10.24 7.94 20.46
CA GLU A 360 10.36 8.67 19.21
C GLU A 360 9.16 8.46 18.27
N ALA A 361 8.69 7.22 18.08
CA ALA A 361 7.47 6.95 17.32
C ALA A 361 6.23 7.64 17.96
N LEU A 362 6.19 7.77 19.28
CA LEU A 362 5.15 8.53 19.99
C LEU A 362 5.25 10.06 19.80
N ARG A 363 6.40 10.61 19.39
CA ARG A 363 6.56 12.03 19.02
C ARG A 363 6.35 12.27 17.52
N ASN A 364 7.00 11.47 16.68
CA ASN A 364 7.17 11.71 15.25
C ASN A 364 6.21 10.87 14.37
N GLY A 365 5.43 9.95 14.97
CA GLY A 365 4.56 8.99 14.28
C GLY A 365 5.28 7.69 13.87
N TYR A 366 6.60 7.73 13.68
CA TYR A 366 7.43 6.57 13.41
C TYR A 366 8.86 6.75 13.96
N TRP A 367 9.61 5.64 13.99
CA TRP A 367 11.05 5.56 14.23
C TRP A 367 11.66 4.55 13.26
N GLN A 368 12.92 4.73 12.85
CA GLN A 368 13.66 3.82 11.99
C GLN A 368 15.13 3.76 12.42
N GLY A 369 15.73 2.56 12.40
CA GLY A 369 17.15 2.37 12.72
C GLY A 369 17.67 0.98 12.36
N GLU A 370 19.00 0.83 12.32
CA GLU A 370 19.65 -0.49 12.36
C GLU A 370 19.84 -0.94 13.81
N GLY A 371 19.73 -2.24 14.03
CA GLY A 371 19.94 -2.87 15.34
C GLY A 371 20.26 -4.35 15.21
N LYS A 372 20.24 -5.05 16.35
CA LYS A 372 20.35 -6.50 16.42
C LYS A 372 19.13 -7.05 17.16
N ILE A 373 18.59 -8.16 16.69
CA ILE A 373 17.68 -9.02 17.46
C ILE A 373 18.37 -10.35 17.77
N ARG A 374 17.82 -11.11 18.71
CA ARG A 374 18.30 -12.44 19.07
C ARG A 374 17.18 -13.46 18.83
N ASN A 375 17.46 -14.53 18.11
CA ASN A 375 16.48 -15.58 17.84
C ASN A 375 16.38 -16.58 19.02
N ALA A 376 15.44 -17.52 18.97
CA ALA A 376 15.25 -18.56 19.98
C ALA A 376 16.45 -19.52 20.16
N LEU A 377 17.44 -19.51 19.26
CA LEU A 377 18.70 -20.26 19.38
C LEU A 377 19.81 -19.46 20.09
N GLY A 378 19.58 -18.16 20.35
CA GLY A 378 20.55 -17.25 20.96
C GLY A 378 21.44 -16.50 19.96
N GLU A 379 21.23 -16.67 18.65
CA GLU A 379 22.04 -16.07 17.58
C GLU A 379 21.64 -14.61 17.35
N GLU A 380 22.62 -13.73 17.13
CA GLU A 380 22.37 -12.31 16.85
C GLU A 380 22.16 -12.04 15.35
N ILE A 381 20.96 -11.62 14.99
CA ILE A 381 20.57 -11.28 13.62
C ILE A 381 20.61 -9.74 13.49
N PRO A 382 21.43 -9.17 12.58
CA PRO A 382 21.38 -7.75 12.28
C PRO A 382 20.09 -7.42 11.51
N VAL A 383 19.36 -6.38 11.92
CA VAL A 383 18.10 -5.99 11.27
C VAL A 383 18.03 -4.48 11.04
N GLN A 384 17.35 -4.09 9.97
CA GLN A 384 16.81 -2.73 9.84
C GLN A 384 15.36 -2.76 10.32
N GLN A 385 15.03 -1.95 11.31
CA GLN A 385 13.70 -1.88 11.90
C GLN A 385 13.02 -0.55 11.61
N THR A 386 11.73 -0.60 11.28
CA THR A 386 10.83 0.55 11.25
C THR A 386 9.66 0.30 12.20
N LEU A 387 9.46 1.19 13.18
CA LEU A 387 8.37 1.15 14.16
C LEU A 387 7.40 2.31 13.88
N ILE A 388 6.10 2.02 13.75
CA ILE A 388 5.05 2.99 13.42
C ILE A 388 4.01 3.03 14.55
N ALA A 389 3.62 4.23 14.98
CA ALA A 389 2.60 4.45 16.00
C ALA A 389 1.26 4.87 15.34
N HIS A 390 0.29 3.95 15.30
CA HIS A 390 -1.02 4.18 14.70
C HIS A 390 -1.94 4.92 15.66
N ARG A 391 -2.75 5.86 15.15
CA ARG A 391 -3.57 6.75 15.97
C ARG A 391 -5.04 6.76 15.54
N ASN A 392 -5.93 7.03 16.49
CA ASN A 392 -7.34 7.30 16.21
C ASN A 392 -7.56 8.75 15.73
N ALA A 393 -8.82 9.10 15.41
CA ALA A 393 -9.19 10.45 14.98
C ALA A 393 -9.03 11.52 16.09
N GLN A 394 -8.88 11.13 17.35
CA GLN A 394 -8.53 12.02 18.47
C GLN A 394 -7.00 12.21 18.64
N GLY A 395 -6.16 11.50 17.88
CA GLY A 395 -4.69 11.58 17.95
C GLY A 395 -4.05 10.63 18.98
N GLU A 396 -4.85 9.84 19.69
CA GLU A 396 -4.41 8.86 20.68
C GLU A 396 -3.84 7.62 19.98
N THR A 397 -2.69 7.11 20.45
CA THR A 397 -2.08 5.89 19.90
C THR A 397 -2.94 4.67 20.23
N THR A 398 -3.31 3.88 19.23
CA THR A 398 -4.15 2.67 19.38
C THR A 398 -3.34 1.39 19.39
N HIS A 399 -2.28 1.33 18.60
CA HIS A 399 -1.37 0.19 18.49
C HIS A 399 -0.06 0.63 17.79
N PHE A 400 0.97 -0.21 17.87
CA PHE A 400 2.17 -0.09 17.05
C PHE A 400 2.20 -1.19 15.98
N SER A 401 2.86 -0.92 14.86
CA SER A 401 3.31 -1.95 13.93
C SER A 401 4.82 -1.82 13.72
N THR A 402 5.53 -2.95 13.68
CA THR A 402 6.95 -2.98 13.35
C THR A 402 7.20 -3.84 12.11
N ILE A 403 8.09 -3.36 11.26
CA ILE A 403 8.70 -4.11 10.17
C ILE A 403 10.18 -4.29 10.52
N MET A 404 10.74 -5.50 10.36
CA MET A 404 12.16 -5.76 10.49
C MET A 404 12.66 -6.52 9.26
N HIS A 405 13.56 -5.90 8.51
CA HIS A 405 14.28 -6.50 7.39
C HIS A 405 15.55 -7.20 7.91
N ASP A 406 15.73 -8.47 7.54
CA ASP A 406 16.91 -9.25 7.91
C ASP A 406 18.13 -8.84 7.06
N LEU A 407 19.11 -8.19 7.70
CA LEU A 407 20.31 -7.72 7.03
C LEU A 407 21.38 -8.80 6.91
N THR A 408 21.17 -10.04 7.36
CA THR A 408 22.21 -11.09 7.38
C THR A 408 22.82 -11.32 5.99
N GLN A 409 21.98 -11.52 4.96
CA GLN A 409 22.48 -11.68 3.58
C GLN A 409 23.08 -10.37 3.04
N HIS A 410 22.55 -9.21 3.44
CA HIS A 410 23.07 -7.91 3.00
C HIS A 410 24.45 -7.63 3.58
N LYS A 411 24.66 -7.76 4.90
CA LYS A 411 25.97 -7.60 5.56
C LYS A 411 26.97 -8.67 5.09
N ALA A 412 26.52 -9.88 4.78
CA ALA A 412 27.38 -10.90 4.17
C ALA A 412 27.83 -10.51 2.75
N LEU A 413 26.93 -10.01 1.91
CA LEU A 413 27.26 -9.46 0.59
C LEU A 413 28.11 -8.18 0.68
N GLU A 414 27.87 -7.29 1.65
CA GLU A 414 28.75 -6.14 1.92
C GLU A 414 30.15 -6.59 2.34
N ALA A 415 30.27 -7.66 3.13
CA ALA A 415 31.55 -8.24 3.50
C ALA A 415 32.25 -8.87 2.28
N GLU A 416 31.55 -9.65 1.46
CA GLU A 416 32.07 -10.22 0.22
C GLU A 416 32.49 -9.12 -0.77
N HIS A 417 31.65 -8.11 -1.00
CA HIS A 417 32.01 -6.94 -1.82
C HIS A 417 33.18 -6.15 -1.24
N ARG A 418 33.34 -6.07 0.08
CA ARG A 418 34.51 -5.45 0.72
C ARG A 418 35.78 -6.27 0.50
N LEU A 419 35.69 -7.60 0.59
CA LEU A 419 36.79 -8.51 0.23
C LEU A 419 37.18 -8.37 -1.25
N MET A 420 36.21 -8.28 -2.16
CA MET A 420 36.44 -8.09 -3.60
C MET A 420 36.98 -6.69 -3.94
N ALA A 421 36.48 -5.63 -3.29
CA ALA A 421 36.94 -4.26 -3.50
C ALA A 421 38.39 -4.06 -3.00
N VAL A 422 38.79 -4.79 -1.96
CA VAL A 422 40.19 -4.85 -1.52
C VAL A 422 41.05 -5.68 -2.47
N SER A 423 40.55 -6.79 -3.04
CA SER A 423 41.38 -7.73 -3.81
C SER A 423 41.85 -7.25 -5.20
N PHE A 424 41.27 -6.17 -5.75
CA PHE A 424 41.49 -5.73 -7.14
C PHE A 424 41.98 -4.28 -7.31
N HIS A 425 42.67 -3.70 -6.33
CA HIS A 425 43.48 -2.49 -6.58
C HIS A 425 44.75 -2.84 -7.37
N THR A 426 44.96 -2.15 -8.50
CA THR A 426 46.12 -2.39 -9.39
C THR A 426 47.43 -2.03 -8.70
N GLY A 427 48.17 -3.06 -8.26
CA GLY A 427 49.50 -2.93 -7.67
C GLY A 427 49.62 -3.31 -6.18
N GLN A 428 48.52 -3.71 -5.52
CA GLN A 428 48.57 -4.24 -4.16
C GLN A 428 48.42 -5.77 -4.17
N GLY A 429 49.41 -6.47 -3.61
CA GLY A 429 49.39 -7.92 -3.44
C GLY A 429 48.39 -8.31 -2.37
N VAL A 430 47.51 -9.27 -2.68
CA VAL A 430 46.51 -9.79 -1.75
C VAL A 430 46.65 -11.31 -1.66
N MET A 431 46.64 -11.82 -0.43
CA MET A 431 46.78 -13.23 -0.08
C MET A 431 45.77 -13.60 1.00
N ILE A 432 44.96 -14.63 0.76
CA ILE A 432 43.97 -15.17 1.69
C ILE A 432 44.48 -16.51 2.21
N VAL A 433 44.45 -16.66 3.53
CA VAL A 433 45.04 -17.77 4.27
C VAL A 433 44.01 -18.29 5.27
N ASN A 434 43.81 -19.60 5.38
CA ASN A 434 42.84 -20.17 6.31
C ASN A 434 43.36 -20.23 7.77
N ARG A 435 42.49 -20.65 8.69
CA ARG A 435 42.80 -20.89 10.11
C ARG A 435 44.03 -21.78 10.34
N GLN A 436 44.34 -22.70 9.42
CA GLN A 436 45.48 -23.62 9.46
C GLN A 436 46.78 -23.02 8.90
N GLN A 437 46.82 -21.71 8.60
CA GLN A 437 47.97 -20.99 8.04
C GLN A 437 48.42 -21.52 6.66
N ILE A 438 47.46 -21.96 5.84
CA ILE A 438 47.66 -22.35 4.44
C ILE A 438 47.04 -21.30 3.50
N ILE A 439 47.79 -20.88 2.50
CA ILE A 439 47.38 -19.95 1.44
C ILE A 439 46.37 -20.63 0.53
N GLU A 440 45.18 -20.07 0.41
CA GLU A 440 44.12 -20.59 -0.45
C GLU A 440 43.98 -19.81 -1.75
N ARG A 441 44.21 -18.49 -1.71
CA ARG A 441 44.05 -17.59 -2.86
C ARG A 441 45.08 -16.46 -2.82
N VAL A 442 45.59 -16.09 -4.00
CA VAL A 442 46.40 -14.87 -4.20
C VAL A 442 45.96 -14.15 -5.49
N ASN A 443 46.27 -12.85 -5.63
CA ASN A 443 45.99 -12.07 -6.84
C ASN A 443 47.23 -11.93 -7.76
N ASP A 444 47.07 -11.31 -8.94
CA ASP A 444 48.17 -11.14 -9.90
C ASP A 444 49.29 -10.21 -9.37
N ALA A 445 48.92 -9.25 -8.52
CA ALA A 445 49.89 -8.35 -7.88
C ALA A 445 50.75 -9.07 -6.84
N PHE A 446 50.22 -10.07 -6.11
CA PHE A 446 51.03 -10.97 -5.27
C PHE A 446 52.11 -11.66 -6.11
N THR A 447 51.75 -12.21 -7.27
CA THR A 447 52.71 -12.86 -8.17
C THR A 447 53.74 -11.86 -8.68
N SER A 448 53.31 -10.65 -9.03
CA SER A 448 54.16 -9.57 -9.55
C SER A 448 55.12 -8.98 -8.50
N ILE A 449 54.75 -8.98 -7.22
CA ILE A 449 55.57 -8.46 -6.12
C ILE A 449 56.51 -9.53 -5.57
N THR A 450 56.04 -10.78 -5.41
CA THR A 450 56.79 -11.85 -4.71
C THR A 450 57.54 -12.82 -5.62
N GLY A 451 57.23 -12.80 -6.93
CA GLY A 451 57.77 -13.73 -7.94
C GLY A 451 57.09 -15.10 -7.93
N TYR A 452 56.55 -15.54 -6.79
CA TYR A 452 55.87 -16.82 -6.66
C TYR A 452 54.56 -16.84 -7.46
N THR A 453 54.47 -17.76 -8.42
CA THR A 453 53.24 -17.97 -9.20
C THR A 453 52.11 -18.51 -8.32
N LEU A 454 50.86 -18.26 -8.73
CA LEU A 454 49.65 -18.83 -8.12
C LEU A 454 49.78 -20.33 -7.78
N GLN A 455 50.36 -21.13 -8.70
CA GLN A 455 50.56 -22.57 -8.54
C GLN A 455 51.66 -22.95 -7.54
N ALA A 456 52.61 -22.05 -7.27
CA ALA A 456 53.68 -22.27 -6.29
C ALA A 456 53.30 -21.74 -4.88
N ALA A 457 52.38 -20.77 -4.80
CA ALA A 457 51.95 -20.16 -3.55
C ALA A 457 50.72 -20.85 -2.90
N VAL A 458 49.71 -21.21 -3.69
CA VAL A 458 48.49 -21.85 -3.15
C VAL A 458 48.81 -23.25 -2.61
N GLY A 459 48.30 -23.56 -1.43
CA GLY A 459 48.61 -24.77 -0.67
C GLY A 459 49.89 -24.70 0.17
N GLN A 460 50.67 -23.63 0.09
CA GLN A 460 51.82 -23.38 0.97
C GLN A 460 51.44 -22.54 2.18
N SER A 461 52.34 -22.42 3.16
CA SER A 461 52.19 -21.49 4.29
C SER A 461 52.83 -20.13 3.97
N PRO A 462 52.32 -18.99 4.50
CA PRO A 462 52.95 -17.67 4.35
C PRO A 462 54.42 -17.59 4.80
N GLN A 463 54.90 -18.55 5.60
CA GLN A 463 56.32 -18.72 5.94
C GLN A 463 57.23 -18.88 4.71
N LEU A 464 56.68 -19.28 3.55
CA LEU A 464 57.35 -19.26 2.24
C LEU A 464 58.01 -17.91 1.93
N LEU A 465 57.38 -16.82 2.38
CA LEU A 465 57.76 -15.43 2.08
C LEU A 465 58.63 -14.82 3.19
N GLN A 466 59.02 -15.59 4.21
CA GLN A 466 59.62 -15.06 5.44
C GLN A 466 61.09 -14.64 5.24
N SER A 467 61.39 -13.38 5.59
CA SER A 467 62.76 -12.86 5.61
C SER A 467 63.45 -12.99 6.97
N ASP A 468 64.76 -12.85 6.95
CA ASP A 468 65.66 -12.84 8.12
C ASP A 468 65.86 -11.44 8.74
N GLN A 469 65.12 -10.42 8.27
CA GLN A 469 65.16 -9.06 8.82
C GLN A 469 64.35 -8.88 10.12
N HIS A 470 63.44 -9.80 10.41
CA HIS A 470 62.62 -9.79 11.62
C HIS A 470 63.02 -10.91 12.58
N ASP A 471 63.02 -10.59 13.87
CA ASP A 471 63.30 -11.53 14.95
C ASP A 471 62.03 -12.29 15.39
N ALA A 472 62.20 -13.28 16.28
CA ALA A 472 61.07 -14.05 16.80
C ALA A 472 60.04 -13.18 17.57
N THR A 473 60.47 -12.11 18.24
CA THR A 473 59.56 -11.24 19.01
C THR A 473 58.68 -10.37 18.12
N PHE A 474 59.14 -9.98 16.92
CA PHE A 474 58.30 -9.36 15.90
C PHE A 474 57.13 -10.26 15.52
N TYR A 475 57.38 -11.49 15.09
CA TYR A 475 56.31 -12.41 14.64
C TYR A 475 55.33 -12.75 15.77
N GLN A 476 55.83 -12.96 17.00
CA GLN A 476 54.98 -13.15 18.18
C GLN A 476 54.09 -11.93 18.47
N ARG A 477 54.62 -10.71 18.33
CA ARG A 477 53.86 -9.46 18.50
C ARG A 477 52.75 -9.32 17.45
N VAL A 478 53.04 -9.58 16.18
CA VAL A 478 52.03 -9.58 15.10
C VAL A 478 50.90 -10.57 15.42
N GLN A 479 51.24 -11.81 15.79
CA GLN A 479 50.26 -12.85 16.12
C GLN A 479 49.43 -12.48 17.36
N PHE A 480 50.04 -11.91 18.39
CA PHE A 480 49.35 -11.41 19.57
C PHE A 480 48.36 -10.28 19.23
N THR A 481 48.80 -9.26 18.48
CA THR A 481 47.94 -8.14 18.07
C THR A 481 46.73 -8.63 17.28
N LEU A 482 46.91 -9.57 16.35
CA LEU A 482 45.81 -10.19 15.59
C LEU A 482 44.84 -10.95 16.50
N SER A 483 45.33 -11.67 17.51
CA SER A 483 44.47 -12.40 18.46
C SER A 483 43.64 -11.50 19.40
N VAL A 484 44.03 -10.23 19.58
CA VAL A 484 43.36 -9.27 20.49
C VAL A 484 42.47 -8.27 19.76
N SER A 485 42.84 -7.87 18.54
CA SER A 485 42.18 -6.78 17.80
C SER A 485 41.64 -7.17 16.42
N GLY A 486 42.01 -8.36 15.93
CA GLY A 486 41.68 -8.82 14.57
C GLY A 486 42.38 -8.06 13.43
N TYR A 487 43.26 -7.10 13.74
CA TYR A 487 43.93 -6.25 12.75
C TYR A 487 45.38 -5.94 13.14
N TRP A 488 46.30 -6.01 12.18
CA TRP A 488 47.67 -5.53 12.34
C TRP A 488 48.11 -4.80 11.07
N GLU A 489 48.92 -3.75 11.21
CA GLU A 489 49.56 -3.06 10.08
C GLU A 489 50.99 -2.60 10.42
N GLY A 490 51.83 -2.46 9.39
CA GLY A 490 53.17 -1.89 9.50
C GLY A 490 54.11 -2.32 8.36
N GLU A 491 55.38 -1.94 8.50
CA GLU A 491 56.45 -2.42 7.60
C GLU A 491 56.74 -3.90 7.87
N TYR A 492 56.88 -4.68 6.79
CA TYR A 492 57.14 -6.12 6.82
C TYR A 492 58.10 -6.49 5.68
N TRP A 493 59.12 -7.30 5.97
CA TRP A 493 60.12 -7.69 4.97
C TRP A 493 59.85 -9.10 4.46
N TYR A 494 59.56 -9.24 3.16
CA TYR A 494 59.40 -10.53 2.49
C TYR A 494 60.70 -10.99 1.81
N ARG A 495 60.78 -12.29 1.51
CA ARG A 495 61.76 -12.89 0.61
C ARG A 495 61.11 -13.17 -0.75
N HIS A 496 61.63 -12.57 -1.80
CA HIS A 496 61.23 -12.81 -3.18
C HIS A 496 61.76 -14.17 -3.67
N GLN A 497 61.14 -14.76 -4.69
CA GLN A 497 61.52 -16.08 -5.20
C GLN A 497 62.99 -16.19 -5.68
N ASN A 498 63.63 -15.08 -6.08
CA ASN A 498 65.05 -15.03 -6.46
C ASN A 498 66.02 -14.94 -5.25
N GLY A 499 65.51 -14.81 -4.02
CA GLY A 499 66.29 -14.60 -2.79
C GLY A 499 66.46 -13.15 -2.35
N GLU A 500 66.00 -12.16 -3.12
CA GLU A 500 65.99 -10.74 -2.76
C GLU A 500 65.05 -10.47 -1.56
N THR A 501 65.45 -9.57 -0.67
CA THR A 501 64.61 -9.13 0.46
C THR A 501 63.84 -7.87 0.08
N LEU A 502 62.51 -7.91 0.18
CA LEU A 502 61.60 -6.84 -0.22
C LEU A 502 61.01 -6.14 1.02
N PRO A 503 61.25 -4.84 1.24
CA PRO A 503 60.47 -4.05 2.18
C PRO A 503 59.07 -3.81 1.61
N LEU A 504 58.04 -4.22 2.36
CA LEU A 504 56.63 -4.02 2.04
C LEU A 504 55.95 -3.20 3.14
N TRP A 505 54.93 -2.43 2.79
CA TRP A 505 53.91 -2.06 3.77
C TRP A 505 52.80 -3.11 3.72
N GLN A 506 52.38 -3.63 4.87
CA GLN A 506 51.43 -4.72 4.97
C GLN A 506 50.37 -4.45 6.04
N SER A 507 49.12 -4.79 5.75
CA SER A 507 48.11 -5.06 6.76
C SER A 507 47.66 -6.52 6.74
N ILE A 508 47.21 -7.01 7.89
CA ILE A 508 46.64 -8.34 8.09
C ILE A 508 45.32 -8.16 8.85
N SER A 509 44.22 -8.68 8.29
CA SER A 509 42.90 -8.66 8.91
C SER A 509 42.40 -10.09 9.15
N THR A 510 41.82 -10.37 10.31
CA THR A 510 41.13 -11.65 10.58
C THR A 510 39.66 -11.56 10.17
N LEU A 511 39.16 -12.57 9.46
CA LEU A 511 37.73 -12.80 9.27
C LEU A 511 37.28 -13.88 10.25
N THR A 512 36.30 -13.57 11.09
CA THR A 512 35.76 -14.50 12.10
C THR A 512 34.39 -15.03 11.70
N ASN A 513 34.09 -16.27 12.12
CA ASN A 513 32.76 -16.86 11.99
C ASN A 513 31.78 -16.27 13.03
N GLY A 514 30.50 -16.67 12.96
CA GLY A 514 29.46 -16.22 13.89
C GLY A 514 29.65 -16.62 15.37
N GLN A 515 30.66 -17.44 15.69
CA GLN A 515 31.06 -17.81 17.06
C GLN A 515 32.30 -17.04 17.54
N GLY A 516 32.84 -16.12 16.72
CA GLY A 516 34.04 -15.35 17.03
C GLY A 516 35.36 -16.08 16.78
N GLU A 517 35.35 -17.29 16.22
CA GLU A 517 36.58 -17.98 15.84
C GLU A 517 37.12 -17.46 14.51
N ILE A 518 38.45 -17.30 14.40
CA ILE A 518 39.09 -16.90 13.14
C ILE A 518 38.95 -18.02 12.11
N GLU A 519 38.33 -17.68 10.98
CA GLU A 519 38.13 -18.55 9.83
C GLU A 519 39.24 -18.34 8.79
N HIS A 520 39.53 -17.07 8.48
CA HIS A 520 40.54 -16.65 7.51
C HIS A 520 41.38 -15.46 8.01
N TYR A 521 42.56 -15.31 7.43
CA TYR A 521 43.44 -14.16 7.51
C TYR A 521 43.61 -13.58 6.10
N ILE A 522 43.45 -12.26 5.98
CA ILE A 522 43.57 -11.52 4.72
C ILE A 522 44.78 -10.62 4.82
N TYR A 523 45.80 -10.90 4.02
CA TYR A 523 47.04 -10.12 3.93
C TYR A 523 46.92 -9.21 2.72
N VAL A 524 47.12 -7.91 2.93
CA VAL A 524 47.19 -6.88 1.88
C VAL A 524 48.53 -6.20 2.00
N PHE A 525 49.32 -6.17 0.93
CA PHE A 525 50.65 -5.56 0.96
C PHE A 525 51.00 -4.84 -0.34
N HIS A 526 51.93 -3.90 -0.26
CA HIS A 526 52.53 -3.29 -1.44
C HIS A 526 54.03 -3.04 -1.27
N ASP A 527 54.74 -3.06 -2.40
CA ASP A 527 56.16 -2.75 -2.49
C ASP A 527 56.40 -1.29 -2.06
N ILE A 528 57.32 -1.10 -1.10
CA ILE A 528 57.78 0.24 -0.66
C ILE A 528 59.26 0.49 -0.97
N ARG A 529 59.93 -0.30 -1.82
CA ARG A 529 61.32 -0.05 -2.26
C ARG A 529 61.49 1.37 -2.80
N LYS A 530 60.56 1.84 -3.65
CA LYS A 530 60.56 3.22 -4.17
C LYS A 530 60.42 4.27 -3.07
N GLN A 531 59.61 4.01 -2.05
CA GLN A 531 59.44 4.92 -0.92
C GLN A 531 60.69 4.92 -0.04
N LYS A 532 61.30 3.78 0.25
CA LYS A 532 62.54 3.70 1.03
C LYS A 532 63.72 4.39 0.34
N ILE A 533 63.86 4.23 -0.98
CA ILE A 533 64.83 4.98 -1.79
C ILE A 533 64.54 6.48 -1.70
N LEU A 534 63.28 6.91 -1.87
CA LEU A 534 62.93 8.34 -1.78
C LEU A 534 63.07 8.91 -0.36
N GLU A 535 62.82 8.13 0.69
CA GLU A 535 63.07 8.50 2.09
C GLU A 535 64.57 8.71 2.35
N GLU A 536 65.43 7.85 1.77
CA GLU A 536 66.89 7.96 1.86
C GLU A 536 67.44 9.13 1.03
N GLU A 537 66.93 9.34 -0.19
CA GLU A 537 67.22 10.53 -1.03
C GLU A 537 66.78 11.83 -0.35
N LEU A 538 65.56 11.87 0.22
CA LEU A 538 65.04 13.04 0.94
C LEU A 538 65.83 13.29 2.22
N LYS A 539 66.21 12.25 2.97
CA LYS A 539 67.10 12.38 4.13
C LYS A 539 68.46 12.94 3.70
N HIS A 540 69.06 12.40 2.63
CA HIS A 540 70.32 12.89 2.10
C HIS A 540 70.22 14.37 1.70
N LEU A 541 69.20 14.76 0.94
CA LEU A 541 68.94 16.16 0.55
C LEU A 541 68.60 17.09 1.74
N ALA A 542 68.01 16.57 2.82
CA ALA A 542 67.72 17.32 4.04
C ALA A 542 68.94 17.47 4.97
N GLU A 543 69.99 16.65 4.78
CA GLU A 543 71.18 16.60 5.65
C GLU A 543 72.49 17.04 4.97
N HIS A 544 72.52 17.17 3.64
CA HIS A 544 73.72 17.54 2.86
C HIS A 544 73.48 18.79 2.00
N ASP A 545 74.56 19.47 1.61
CA ASP A 545 74.52 20.61 0.68
C ASP A 545 74.46 20.13 -0.78
N ARG A 546 73.59 20.75 -1.58
CA ARG A 546 73.29 20.32 -2.95
C ARG A 546 74.42 20.58 -3.94
N LEU A 547 75.37 21.46 -3.61
CA LEU A 547 76.51 21.78 -4.48
C LEU A 547 77.75 20.98 -4.12
N THR A 548 78.02 20.85 -2.82
CA THR A 548 79.31 20.38 -2.28
C THR A 548 79.25 18.98 -1.65
N GLY A 549 78.05 18.42 -1.42
CA GLY A 549 77.86 17.03 -0.95
C GLY A 549 78.20 16.75 0.51
N ILE A 550 78.90 17.67 1.19
CA ILE A 550 79.13 17.66 2.65
C ILE A 550 77.84 18.00 3.42
N CYS A 551 77.89 17.95 4.75
CA CYS A 551 76.76 18.30 5.60
C CYS A 551 76.19 19.69 5.24
N ASN A 552 74.87 19.85 5.33
CA ASN A 552 74.29 21.20 5.37
C ASN A 552 74.20 21.69 6.82
N ARG A 553 73.86 22.97 6.98
CA ARG A 553 73.63 23.62 8.26
C ARG A 553 72.66 22.85 9.19
N THR A 554 71.65 22.16 8.66
CA THR A 554 70.68 21.38 9.46
C THR A 554 71.29 20.10 10.04
N ARG A 555 72.11 19.36 9.29
CA ARG A 555 72.88 18.22 9.86
C ARG A 555 73.94 18.71 10.84
N LEU A 556 74.65 19.80 10.53
CA LEU A 556 75.65 20.39 11.44
C LEU A 556 75.06 20.76 12.80
N TYR A 557 73.85 21.34 12.87
CA TYR A 557 73.21 21.62 14.16
C TYR A 557 72.96 20.34 14.97
N ARG A 558 72.44 19.26 14.35
CA ARG A 558 72.22 17.97 15.04
C ARG A 558 73.52 17.33 15.53
N LEU A 559 74.60 17.42 14.74
CA LEU A 559 75.92 16.93 15.14
C LEU A 559 76.48 17.71 16.33
N GLN A 560 76.23 19.02 16.40
CA GLN A 560 76.59 19.84 17.57
C GLN A 560 75.74 19.47 18.80
N GLU A 561 74.43 19.25 18.65
CA GLU A 561 73.59 18.76 19.74
C GLU A 561 74.08 17.39 20.26
N GLN A 562 74.48 16.48 19.37
CA GLN A 562 75.08 15.19 19.76
C GLN A 562 76.40 15.38 20.51
N ALA A 563 77.32 16.21 19.99
CA ALA A 563 78.59 16.50 20.66
C ALA A 563 78.42 17.18 22.04
N ILE A 564 77.37 18.00 22.23
CA ILE A 564 77.00 18.53 23.55
C ILE A 564 76.57 17.42 24.50
N ASN A 565 75.70 16.50 24.05
CA ASN A 565 75.27 15.36 24.88
C ASN A 565 76.47 14.48 25.29
N ASP A 566 77.44 14.27 24.40
CA ASP A 566 78.65 13.50 24.71
C ASP A 566 79.65 14.26 25.60
N LEU A 567 79.73 15.60 25.49
CA LEU A 567 80.47 16.45 26.43
C LEU A 567 79.83 16.40 27.84
N GLU A 568 78.51 16.51 27.94
CA GLU A 568 77.79 16.42 29.22
C GLU A 568 77.93 15.03 29.85
N ARG A 569 77.75 13.96 29.06
CA ARG A 569 77.68 12.58 29.55
C ARG A 569 79.03 11.88 29.72
N TYR A 570 80.00 12.20 28.86
CA TYR A 570 81.27 11.47 28.76
C TYR A 570 82.52 12.37 28.86
N ASP A 571 82.37 13.66 29.17
CA ASP A 571 83.48 14.62 29.28
C ASP A 571 84.30 14.77 27.99
N THR A 572 83.68 14.46 26.83
CA THR A 572 84.35 14.46 25.53
C THR A 572 84.39 15.87 24.93
N PRO A 573 85.58 16.50 24.77
CA PRO A 573 85.70 17.86 24.28
C PRO A 573 85.43 17.94 22.77
N PHE A 574 84.88 19.05 22.30
CA PHE A 574 84.83 19.39 20.88
C PHE A 574 85.02 20.89 20.66
N SER A 575 85.43 21.25 19.46
CA SER A 575 85.63 22.64 19.06
C SER A 575 84.92 22.95 17.75
N LEU A 576 84.45 24.19 17.60
CA LEU A 576 83.86 24.71 16.38
C LEU A 576 84.87 25.61 15.66
N ILE A 577 84.94 25.44 14.35
CA ILE A 577 85.75 26.26 13.45
C ILE A 577 84.82 26.83 12.38
N MET A 578 84.68 28.14 12.30
CA MET A 578 84.03 28.80 11.17
C MET A 578 85.09 29.22 10.15
N LEU A 579 84.88 28.91 8.89
CA LEU A 579 85.74 29.23 7.74
C LEU A 579 84.95 30.06 6.74
N ASP A 580 85.59 31.09 6.19
CA ASP A 580 85.02 31.96 5.15
C ASP A 580 86.03 32.16 4.03
N ILE A 581 85.56 32.13 2.78
CA ILE A 581 86.39 32.35 1.60
C ILE A 581 86.62 33.86 1.42
N ASP A 582 87.88 34.27 1.56
CA ASP A 582 88.27 35.67 1.51
C ASP A 582 87.91 36.29 0.14
N CYS A 583 87.01 37.28 0.16
CA CYS A 583 86.58 38.02 -1.04
C CYS A 583 85.89 37.15 -2.12
N PHE A 584 85.20 36.07 -1.73
CA PHE A 584 84.47 35.21 -2.68
C PHE A 584 83.49 35.95 -3.59
N LYS A 585 82.88 37.06 -3.14
CA LYS A 585 82.04 37.90 -4.01
C LYS A 585 82.82 38.42 -5.23
N ASP A 586 84.07 38.83 -5.06
CA ASP A 586 84.88 39.38 -6.15
C ASP A 586 85.18 38.29 -7.20
N ILE A 587 85.36 37.03 -6.76
CA ILE A 587 85.48 35.85 -7.64
C ILE A 587 84.19 35.65 -8.48
N ASN A 588 83.01 35.81 -7.87
CA ASN A 588 81.73 35.68 -8.59
C ASN A 588 81.48 36.86 -9.54
N ASP A 589 81.85 38.08 -9.14
CA ASP A 589 81.70 39.29 -9.96
C ASP A 589 82.68 39.32 -11.15
N GLU A 590 83.86 38.68 -11.06
CA GLU A 590 84.87 38.61 -12.13
C GLU A 590 84.75 37.36 -13.03
N TYR A 591 84.59 36.16 -12.46
CA TYR A 591 84.59 34.88 -13.20
C TYR A 591 83.21 34.24 -13.37
N GLY A 592 82.18 34.76 -12.68
CA GLY A 592 80.82 34.24 -12.73
C GLY A 592 80.54 33.08 -11.76
N HIS A 593 79.25 32.82 -11.52
CA HIS A 593 78.80 31.87 -10.51
C HIS A 593 79.21 30.42 -10.78
N ASP A 594 79.27 29.95 -12.03
CA ASP A 594 79.67 28.56 -12.35
C ASP A 594 81.13 28.27 -11.96
N VAL A 595 82.00 29.28 -12.04
CA VAL A 595 83.40 29.20 -11.59
C VAL A 595 83.46 29.27 -10.06
N GLY A 596 82.70 30.18 -9.42
CA GLY A 596 82.57 30.22 -7.96
C GLY A 596 82.08 28.89 -7.35
N ASP A 597 81.08 28.27 -7.98
CA ASP A 597 80.55 26.95 -7.62
C ASP A 597 81.55 25.80 -7.84
N SER A 598 82.52 25.98 -8.74
CA SER A 598 83.61 25.04 -8.98
C SER A 598 84.73 25.20 -7.94
N VAL A 599 85.08 26.44 -7.58
CA VAL A 599 85.97 26.76 -6.45
C VAL A 599 85.42 26.18 -5.14
N LEU A 600 84.12 26.34 -4.86
CA LEU A 600 83.47 25.79 -3.66
C LEU A 600 83.59 24.26 -3.56
N LYS A 601 83.45 23.53 -4.68
CA LYS A 601 83.65 22.07 -4.72
C LYS A 601 85.10 21.68 -4.50
N ALA A 602 86.03 22.30 -5.22
CA ALA A 602 87.46 22.02 -5.07
C ALA A 602 87.96 22.34 -3.64
N LEU A 603 87.46 23.43 -3.03
CA LEU A 603 87.81 23.83 -1.67
C LEU A 603 87.23 22.87 -0.63
N THR A 604 86.02 22.35 -0.87
CA THR A 604 85.43 21.27 -0.06
C THR A 604 86.32 20.01 -0.08
N ASP A 605 86.77 19.60 -1.27
CA ASP A 605 87.70 18.49 -1.46
C ASP A 605 89.03 18.68 -0.71
N VAL A 606 89.55 19.91 -0.66
CA VAL A 606 90.75 20.26 0.12
C VAL A 606 90.48 20.17 1.62
N ILE A 607 89.33 20.63 2.12
CA ILE A 607 88.96 20.53 3.54
C ILE A 607 88.84 19.06 3.96
N ILE A 608 88.04 18.25 3.25
CA ILE A 608 87.79 16.83 3.61
C ILE A 608 89.10 16.05 3.79
N ARG A 609 90.07 16.27 2.90
CA ARG A 609 91.40 15.60 2.96
C ARG A 609 92.24 15.97 4.19
N GLN A 610 91.85 16.98 4.97
CA GLN A 610 92.50 17.36 6.23
C GLN A 610 91.76 16.87 7.48
N LEU A 611 90.53 16.35 7.34
CA LEU A 611 89.70 15.86 8.44
C LEU A 611 90.06 14.43 8.85
N ARG A 612 89.47 14.00 9.97
CA ARG A 612 89.44 12.61 10.45
C ARG A 612 88.00 12.11 10.44
N ASP A 613 87.81 10.81 10.61
CA ASP A 613 86.49 10.19 10.83
C ASP A 613 85.74 10.75 12.08
N SER A 614 86.45 11.46 12.97
CA SER A 614 85.90 12.17 14.14
C SER A 614 85.50 13.63 13.89
N ASP A 615 85.83 14.18 12.72
CA ASP A 615 85.74 15.59 12.41
C ASP A 615 84.74 15.79 11.26
N GLU A 616 83.72 16.62 11.47
CA GLU A 616 82.63 16.84 10.49
C GLU A 616 82.77 18.22 9.87
N VAL A 617 82.39 18.36 8.59
CA VAL A 617 82.30 19.66 7.90
C VAL A 617 80.94 19.81 7.22
N GLY A 618 80.41 21.01 7.26
CA GLY A 618 79.25 21.38 6.46
C GLY A 618 79.28 22.82 5.97
N ARG A 619 78.50 23.08 4.93
CA ARG A 619 78.30 24.42 4.38
C ARG A 619 77.26 25.17 5.22
N TRP A 620 77.63 26.34 5.73
CA TRP A 620 76.84 27.13 6.67
C TRP A 620 76.11 28.29 5.99
N GLY A 621 76.77 28.91 5.02
CA GLY A 621 76.28 30.04 4.21
C GLY A 621 76.59 29.85 2.72
N GLY A 622 76.77 30.95 1.98
CA GLY A 622 77.16 30.89 0.56
C GLY A 622 78.62 30.48 0.40
N ASP A 623 79.50 31.23 1.07
CA ASP A 623 80.96 31.16 1.17
C ASP A 623 81.46 30.71 2.56
N GLU A 624 80.55 30.55 3.52
CA GLU A 624 80.83 30.13 4.90
C GLU A 624 80.70 28.61 5.08
N PHE A 625 81.69 28.01 5.71
CA PHE A 625 81.74 26.60 6.11
C PHE A 625 81.96 26.49 7.61
N MET A 626 81.36 25.50 8.26
CA MET A 626 81.62 25.20 9.67
C MET A 626 82.15 23.77 9.80
N LEU A 627 83.24 23.62 10.56
CA LEU A 627 83.82 22.34 10.93
C LEU A 627 83.56 22.10 12.43
N LEU A 628 83.17 20.87 12.77
CA LEU A 628 83.08 20.36 14.14
C LEU A 628 84.27 19.42 14.34
N ALA A 629 85.26 19.87 15.11
CA ALA A 629 86.41 19.06 15.49
C ALA A 629 86.05 18.22 16.73
N GLY A 630 85.67 16.96 16.52
CA GLY A 630 85.30 16.04 17.60
C GLY A 630 86.51 15.62 18.42
N HIS A 631 86.30 15.27 19.70
CA HIS A 631 87.33 14.79 20.62
C HIS A 631 88.55 15.73 20.73
N THR A 632 88.35 17.04 20.52
CA THR A 632 89.42 18.02 20.23
C THR A 632 89.21 19.34 20.98
N HIS A 633 90.16 19.64 21.89
CA HIS A 633 90.31 20.94 22.55
C HIS A 633 90.84 22.04 21.60
N LEU A 634 90.74 23.30 22.02
CA LEU A 634 91.11 24.53 21.30
C LEU A 634 92.48 24.43 20.62
N ASP A 635 93.45 23.92 21.36
CA ASP A 635 94.85 23.79 20.95
C ASP A 635 95.05 22.79 19.81
N GLY A 636 94.15 21.81 19.67
CA GLY A 636 94.08 20.89 18.52
C GLY A 636 93.27 21.48 17.37
N ALA A 637 92.18 22.18 17.68
CA ALA A 637 91.31 22.83 16.69
C ALA A 637 92.03 23.94 15.92
N ILE A 638 92.85 24.77 16.59
CA ILE A 638 93.70 25.77 15.94
C ILE A 638 94.71 25.10 14.99
N LYS A 639 95.27 23.94 15.35
CA LYS A 639 96.19 23.16 14.50
C LYS A 639 95.49 22.45 13.33
N LEU A 640 94.18 22.17 13.44
CA LEU A 640 93.34 21.75 12.32
C LEU A 640 93.05 22.94 11.40
N ALA A 641 92.60 24.07 11.96
CA ALA A 641 92.27 25.29 11.24
C ALA A 641 93.46 25.84 10.42
N GLU A 642 94.67 25.92 10.99
CA GLU A 642 95.86 26.39 10.26
C GLU A 642 96.30 25.37 9.18
N ARG A 643 96.10 24.06 9.40
CA ARG A 643 96.37 23.04 8.38
C ARG A 643 95.40 23.15 7.20
N VAL A 644 94.11 23.37 7.46
CA VAL A 644 93.10 23.63 6.42
C VAL A 644 93.44 24.91 5.67
N ARG A 645 93.70 26.02 6.38
CA ARG A 645 94.07 27.32 5.79
C ARG A 645 95.27 27.21 4.86
N ALA A 646 96.39 26.64 5.35
CA ALA A 646 97.61 26.49 4.57
C ALA A 646 97.45 25.52 3.38
N SER A 647 96.57 24.52 3.49
CA SER A 647 96.27 23.61 2.37
C SER A 647 95.47 24.30 1.27
N ILE A 648 94.54 25.18 1.63
CA ILE A 648 93.75 25.98 0.68
C ILE A 648 94.65 27.04 0.01
N GLU A 649 95.45 27.77 0.80
CA GLU A 649 96.43 28.76 0.29
C GLU A 649 97.47 28.15 -0.67
N ALA A 650 97.89 26.89 -0.42
CA ALA A 650 98.81 26.16 -1.28
C ALA A 650 98.15 25.48 -2.50
N THR A 651 96.81 25.52 -2.60
CA THR A 651 96.07 24.94 -3.73
C THR A 651 95.83 26.02 -4.80
N SER A 652 96.25 25.74 -6.03
CA SER A 652 95.78 26.50 -7.18
C SER A 652 94.41 25.96 -7.60
N PHE A 653 93.42 26.84 -7.63
CA PHE A 653 92.10 26.58 -8.17
C PHE A 653 92.11 26.92 -9.67
N ASP A 654 91.41 26.11 -10.47
CA ASP A 654 91.31 26.36 -11.92
C ASP A 654 90.60 27.70 -12.17
N ASP A 655 91.00 28.38 -13.26
CA ASP A 655 90.61 29.72 -13.70
C ASP A 655 90.88 30.91 -12.74
N VAL A 656 90.86 30.70 -11.41
CA VAL A 656 90.95 31.75 -10.38
C VAL A 656 92.34 31.85 -9.72
N GLY A 657 93.12 30.76 -9.71
CA GLY A 657 94.46 30.74 -9.09
C GLY A 657 94.41 30.52 -7.58
N SER A 658 95.14 31.34 -6.79
CA SER A 658 95.25 31.16 -5.33
C SER A 658 94.09 31.81 -4.58
N VAL A 659 93.34 31.02 -3.81
CA VAL A 659 92.25 31.48 -2.93
C VAL A 659 92.72 31.42 -1.47
N THR A 660 92.34 32.40 -0.64
CA THR A 660 92.62 32.37 0.81
C THR A 660 91.34 32.28 1.63
N VAL A 661 91.48 31.87 2.89
CA VAL A 661 90.37 31.74 3.84
C VAL A 661 90.70 32.38 5.18
N SER A 662 89.72 33.03 5.78
CA SER A 662 89.75 33.48 7.17
C SER A 662 89.04 32.43 8.05
N LEU A 663 89.57 32.13 9.24
CA LEU A 663 88.97 31.17 10.16
C LEU A 663 88.86 31.72 11.59
N GLY A 664 87.74 31.42 12.24
CA GLY A 664 87.52 31.61 13.68
C GLY A 664 87.44 30.25 14.40
N VAL A 665 88.01 30.12 15.60
CA VAL A 665 88.03 28.88 16.38
C VAL A 665 87.60 29.10 17.83
N VAL A 666 86.72 28.24 18.34
CA VAL A 666 86.22 28.23 19.72
C VAL A 666 86.08 26.79 20.22
N GLU A 667 86.55 26.50 21.43
CA GLU A 667 86.25 25.24 22.13
C GLU A 667 84.89 25.35 22.83
N PHE A 668 84.10 24.28 22.79
CA PHE A 668 82.81 24.26 23.48
C PHE A 668 82.99 23.81 24.93
N HIS A 669 82.43 24.56 25.87
CA HIS A 669 82.55 24.29 27.31
C HIS A 669 81.20 23.92 27.92
N ARG A 670 81.19 23.12 29.00
CA ARG A 670 79.94 22.73 29.68
C ARG A 670 79.18 23.96 30.18
N GLY A 671 77.87 23.99 29.92
CA GLY A 671 77.01 25.12 30.26
C GLY A 671 76.99 26.26 29.24
N MET A 672 77.86 26.24 28.23
CA MET A 672 77.75 27.11 27.05
C MET A 672 76.55 26.66 26.20
N THR A 673 75.86 27.60 25.55
CA THR A 673 74.80 27.29 24.59
C THR A 673 75.29 27.37 23.14
N LEU A 674 74.59 26.71 22.21
CA LEU A 674 74.83 26.82 20.75
C LEU A 674 74.76 28.26 20.22
N ALA A 675 73.99 29.12 20.87
CA ALA A 675 73.89 30.54 20.51
C ALA A 675 75.15 31.33 20.91
N GLU A 676 75.73 30.99 22.07
CA GLU A 676 76.97 31.60 22.56
C GLU A 676 78.19 31.08 21.80
N SER A 677 78.27 29.77 21.53
CA SER A 677 79.37 29.20 20.73
C SER A 677 79.36 29.71 19.28
N GLY A 678 78.18 29.80 18.66
CA GLY A 678 77.99 30.42 17.34
C GLY A 678 78.46 31.88 17.32
N LYS A 679 77.97 32.71 18.25
CA LYS A 679 78.41 34.10 18.36
C LYS A 679 79.92 34.24 18.63
N ALA A 680 80.50 33.36 19.44
CA ALA A 680 81.92 33.36 19.75
C ALA A 680 82.78 33.00 18.52
N VAL A 681 82.38 32.01 17.72
CA VAL A 681 83.14 31.60 16.53
C VAL A 681 83.00 32.63 15.39
N ASP A 682 81.83 33.27 15.25
CA ASP A 682 81.63 34.41 14.35
C ASP A 682 82.48 35.62 14.76
N GLU A 683 82.58 35.93 16.06
CA GLU A 683 83.47 36.98 16.58
C GLU A 683 84.96 36.67 16.35
N ALA A 684 85.38 35.41 16.47
CA ALA A 684 86.73 34.98 16.12
C ALA A 684 87.01 35.17 14.62
N LEU A 685 86.10 34.71 13.75
CA LEU A 685 86.20 34.87 12.31
C LEU A 685 86.25 36.35 11.89
N TYR A 686 85.41 37.19 12.51
CA TYR A 686 85.42 38.63 12.24
C TYR A 686 86.75 39.30 12.65
N ARG A 687 87.42 38.82 13.72
CA ARG A 687 88.78 39.24 14.06
C ARG A 687 89.79 38.82 12.99
N ALA A 688 89.67 37.61 12.44
CA ALA A 688 90.54 37.13 11.35
C ALA A 688 90.40 38.00 10.09
N LYS A 689 89.16 38.23 9.63
CA LYS A 689 88.87 39.12 8.48
C LYS A 689 89.42 40.53 8.72
N ARG A 690 89.24 41.11 9.91
CA ARG A 690 89.72 42.46 10.26
C ARG A 690 91.23 42.60 10.44
N ARG A 691 91.95 41.54 10.80
CA ARG A 691 93.41 41.57 11.02
C ARG A 691 94.24 41.31 9.76
N GLY A 692 93.61 41.42 8.59
CA GLY A 692 94.25 41.31 7.28
C GLY A 692 93.97 40.00 6.55
N ARG A 693 92.91 39.27 6.92
CA ARG A 693 92.48 38.01 6.28
C ARG A 693 93.54 36.92 6.29
N ASN A 694 93.28 35.79 5.63
CA ASN A 694 94.19 34.65 5.47
C ASN A 694 94.89 34.25 6.80
N ARG A 695 94.09 33.93 7.82
CA ARG A 695 94.59 33.54 9.16
C ARG A 695 93.54 32.80 9.98
N VAL A 696 94.01 32.05 10.97
CA VAL A 696 93.19 31.59 12.09
C VAL A 696 93.23 32.62 13.23
N GLU A 697 92.08 32.89 13.84
CA GLU A 697 91.95 33.58 15.13
C GLU A 697 91.09 32.74 16.07
N SER A 698 91.25 32.92 17.38
CA SER A 698 90.41 32.29 18.40
C SER A 698 89.95 33.29 19.45
N LEU A 699 88.90 32.91 20.19
CA LEU A 699 88.60 33.53 21.48
C LEU A 699 89.15 32.64 22.61
N PRO A 700 89.78 33.20 23.65
CA PRO A 700 89.89 32.48 24.92
C PRO A 700 88.47 32.32 25.50
N GLY A 701 88.16 31.13 26.00
CA GLY A 701 87.04 30.97 26.94
C GLY A 701 87.38 31.67 28.26
N ASP A 702 86.40 32.35 28.86
CA ASP A 702 86.54 32.85 30.22
C ASP A 702 86.54 31.66 31.19
N THR A 703 87.64 31.49 31.93
CA THR A 703 87.94 30.37 32.84
C THR A 703 87.48 30.61 34.28
#